data_AF-A0A7V4H2Q3-F1
#
_entry.id   AF-A0A7V4H2Q3-F1
#
_cell.length_a   1.000
_cell.length_b   1.000
_cell.length_c   1.000
_cell.angle_alpha   90.00
_cell.angle_beta   90.00
_cell.angle_gamma   90.00
#
_symmetry.space_group_name_H-M   'P 1'
#
loop_
_entity.id
_entity.type
_entity.pdbx_description
1 polymer ?
#
loop_
_entity_poly.entity_id
_entity_poly.type
_entity_poly.pdbx_seq_one_letter_code
_entity_poly.pdbx_strand_id
1 'polypeptide(L)'
;ATIMTDPELSDRTYLDPLEARVVAAILARERPDALLPTLGGQTALNLAMDLHRNGVLERLGVEMLGARPETIHKAENRQAFKETMMGIGLDLPRSIVAHTPAEAERAPEELGGFPLVIRPGYTLGGTGGGLAWDAAQLRELVERGLAFSPISEVLIEESVLGWKEFELEVMRDRRDNCVVVCGIENVDPMGVHTGDSITVAPVQTLTDREYQRLRNAAFAVMRAIGVETGGANVQFAVHPETGRLVVIEMNPRVSRSSALASKATGFPIAKIAAKLAVGYTLDEIRNDITRETPACFEPTLDYVVTKVPRFAFEKFAAADDTLGTQMKSVGEAMSIGKTFKESLQKALRSLEIGRAGFGADGRDGPWEGRADAELEDLLRRPNAGRIFAVRAAFKRGWPVERVCALTRIDPWFLRQLEELAAFEEELRGAGSLENLLADRPLFQQAKSFGYSDRQLAFLLNTTEERVRAARTTLDLRPVYGQVDTCAAEFRAYTPYFYSTWGELNESRPTARRKIMILGGGPNRIGQGIEFDYCCVHAAFALRGAGFEVVMVNSNPETVSTDYDTSDRLYFEPLTLEDVLHIYRQEGCDGAIVQFGGQTPLNLTAGLTAAGVRVIGTPPASIEAAEDRQQFQQLVARLGIPQPDSGVAVSAAEAEAVARRIGYPVLMRPSFVLGGRAMVIVYDDEMLRRYMGAAVEVSESRPVLIDRFLENAVEVDVDCISDGEITVLGGIMEHVELAGVHSGDSACVLPPPTLSSGTQQTIREYTRALARAL
;
A
#
# COMPACT_ATOMS: atom_id res chain seq x y z
N ALA A 1 8.16 13.47 8.15
CA ALA A 1 6.76 13.53 7.71
C ALA A 1 5.89 12.50 8.46
N THR A 2 6.10 12.29 9.76
CA THR A 2 5.44 11.23 10.53
C THR A 2 4.64 11.85 11.67
N ILE A 3 3.38 11.48 11.84
CA ILE A 3 2.53 12.00 12.92
C ILE A 3 3.13 11.69 14.29
N MET A 4 3.74 10.51 14.49
CA MET A 4 4.38 10.15 15.77
C MET A 4 5.52 11.07 16.21
N THR A 5 6.03 11.94 15.32
CA THR A 5 7.07 12.93 15.63
C THR A 5 6.53 14.33 15.86
N ASP A 6 5.20 14.49 15.91
CA ASP A 6 4.59 15.77 16.25
C ASP A 6 4.93 16.13 17.71
N PRO A 7 5.29 17.39 18.01
CA PRO A 7 5.71 17.80 19.35
C PRO A 7 4.68 17.54 20.45
N GLU A 8 3.39 17.52 20.10
CA GLU A 8 2.27 17.29 21.03
C GLU A 8 2.02 15.82 21.37
N LEU A 9 2.59 14.85 20.63
CA LEU A 9 2.33 13.43 20.84
C LEU A 9 3.27 12.74 21.82
N SER A 10 4.40 13.36 22.16
CA SER A 10 5.33 12.82 23.16
C SER A 10 5.97 13.93 23.98
N ASP A 11 6.41 13.62 25.21
CA ASP A 11 7.10 14.61 26.06
C ASP A 11 8.44 15.06 25.47
N ARG A 12 9.11 14.18 24.70
CA ARG A 12 10.44 14.38 24.13
C ARG A 12 10.55 13.67 22.77
N THR A 13 10.48 14.44 21.69
CA THR A 13 10.71 13.94 20.34
C THR A 13 12.14 14.21 19.87
N TYR A 14 12.81 13.16 19.38
CA TYR A 14 14.15 13.25 18.78
C TYR A 14 14.08 12.91 17.29
N LEU A 15 14.49 13.86 16.44
CA LEU A 15 14.62 13.70 14.99
C LEU A 15 16.11 13.57 14.64
N ASP A 16 16.68 12.42 15.00
CA ASP A 16 18.10 12.13 14.89
C ASP A 16 18.36 10.81 14.13
N PRO A 17 19.59 10.57 13.63
CA PRO A 17 19.96 9.30 13.02
C PRO A 17 19.75 8.12 13.98
N LEU A 18 19.07 7.07 13.51
CA LEU A 18 18.81 5.85 14.27
C LEU A 18 20.06 4.94 14.33
N GLU A 19 21.11 5.44 14.95
CA GLU A 19 22.38 4.75 15.17
C GLU A 19 22.56 4.45 16.67
N ALA A 20 23.14 3.30 17.00
CA ALA A 20 23.34 2.88 18.40
C ALA A 20 24.09 3.92 19.24
N ARG A 21 25.09 4.60 18.67
CA ARG A 21 25.83 5.67 19.37
C ARG A 21 24.96 6.89 19.71
N VAL A 22 24.06 7.26 18.81
CA VAL A 22 23.21 8.45 18.94
C VAL A 22 22.13 8.15 19.97
N VAL A 23 21.46 7.01 19.83
CA VAL A 23 20.43 6.59 20.79
C VAL A 23 21.04 6.34 22.17
N ALA A 24 22.26 5.79 22.28
CA ALA A 24 22.95 5.70 23.57
C ALA A 24 23.16 7.07 24.24
N ALA A 25 23.45 8.12 23.47
CA ALA A 25 23.58 9.48 23.99
C ALA A 25 22.23 10.05 24.44
N ILE A 26 21.15 9.80 23.69
CA ILE A 26 19.78 10.16 24.07
C ILE A 26 19.38 9.46 25.38
N LEU A 27 19.59 8.14 25.48
CA LEU A 27 19.30 7.37 26.70
C LEU A 27 20.11 7.88 27.90
N ALA A 28 21.38 8.22 27.70
CA ALA A 28 22.23 8.76 28.77
C ALA A 28 21.77 10.13 29.26
N ARG A 29 21.19 10.95 28.36
CA ARG A 29 20.64 12.27 28.65
C ARG A 29 19.27 12.19 29.33
N GLU A 30 18.33 11.46 28.74
CA GLU A 30 16.93 11.42 29.17
C GLU A 30 16.69 10.44 30.33
N ARG A 31 17.58 9.45 30.51
CA ARG A 31 17.49 8.43 31.58
C ARG A 31 16.12 7.76 31.67
N PRO A 32 15.59 7.21 30.56
CA PRO A 32 14.30 6.50 30.61
C PRO A 32 14.43 5.21 31.42
N ASP A 33 13.36 4.82 32.10
CA ASP A 33 13.31 3.54 32.84
C ASP A 33 13.27 2.34 31.87
N ALA A 34 12.71 2.53 30.68
CA ALA A 34 12.45 1.47 29.73
C ALA A 34 12.56 1.88 28.25
N LEU A 35 12.77 0.89 27.40
CA LEU A 35 12.81 0.96 25.93
C LEU A 35 11.79 -0.03 25.34
N LEU A 36 10.94 0.43 24.43
CA LEU A 36 9.96 -0.40 23.71
C LEU A 36 10.39 -0.56 22.24
N PRO A 37 11.04 -1.66 21.83
CA PRO A 37 11.61 -1.82 20.50
C PRO A 37 10.66 -2.41 19.46
N THR A 38 9.43 -2.76 19.85
CA THR A 38 8.52 -3.60 19.04
C THR A 38 7.57 -2.82 18.13
N LEU A 39 7.73 -1.49 18.02
CA LEU A 39 6.87 -0.61 17.22
C LEU A 39 7.56 0.00 15.98
N GLY A 40 8.89 -0.13 15.85
CA GLY A 40 9.69 0.51 14.80
C GLY A 40 10.28 -0.44 13.77
N GLY A 41 9.60 -1.57 13.50
CA GLY A 41 10.03 -2.57 12.52
C GLY A 41 11.42 -3.18 12.84
N GLN A 42 12.11 -3.64 11.80
CA GLN A 42 13.43 -4.26 11.96
C GLN A 42 14.49 -3.29 12.48
N THR A 43 14.42 -2.02 12.09
CA THR A 43 15.36 -0.97 12.53
C THR A 43 15.37 -0.84 14.05
N ALA A 44 14.20 -0.79 14.69
CA ALA A 44 14.11 -0.70 16.15
C ALA A 44 14.61 -1.97 16.85
N LEU A 45 14.29 -3.16 16.33
CA LEU A 45 14.79 -4.43 16.90
C LEU A 45 16.32 -4.52 16.82
N ASN A 46 16.90 -4.25 15.65
CA ASN A 46 18.35 -4.28 15.45
C ASN A 46 19.06 -3.29 16.37
N LEU A 47 18.55 -2.05 16.43
CA LEU A 47 19.10 -1.00 17.27
C LEU A 47 19.04 -1.35 18.77
N ALA A 48 17.92 -1.91 19.23
CA ALA A 48 17.76 -2.37 20.60
C ALA A 48 18.72 -3.51 20.95
N MET A 49 18.92 -4.46 20.03
CA MET A 49 19.90 -5.53 20.19
C MET A 49 21.34 -5.02 20.15
N ASP A 50 21.65 -4.00 19.35
CA ASP A 50 22.96 -3.35 19.35
C ASP A 50 23.24 -2.63 20.67
N LEU A 51 22.26 -1.89 21.20
CA LEU A 51 22.36 -1.25 22.52
C LEU A 51 22.54 -2.27 23.64
N HIS A 52 21.82 -3.39 23.58
CA HIS A 52 21.95 -4.50 24.52
C HIS A 52 23.34 -5.14 24.44
N ARG A 53 23.79 -5.56 23.25
CA ARG A 53 25.11 -6.19 23.03
C ARG A 53 26.28 -5.31 23.45
N ASN A 54 26.15 -4.00 23.31
CA ASN A 54 27.16 -3.03 23.72
C ASN A 54 27.08 -2.67 25.23
N GLY A 55 26.22 -3.34 26.01
CA GLY A 55 26.05 -3.13 27.45
C GLY A 55 25.49 -1.75 27.81
N VAL A 56 24.91 -1.02 26.85
CA VAL A 56 24.38 0.34 27.07
C VAL A 56 23.16 0.28 27.98
N LEU A 57 22.23 -0.62 27.70
CA LEU A 57 20.98 -0.75 28.46
C LEU A 57 21.25 -1.14 29.91
N GLU A 58 22.13 -2.13 30.13
CA GLU A 58 22.54 -2.55 31.47
C GLU A 58 23.24 -1.42 32.25
N ARG A 59 24.22 -0.75 31.63
CA ARG A 59 24.95 0.36 32.27
C ARG A 59 24.05 1.53 32.66
N LEU A 60 23.00 1.78 31.89
CA LEU A 60 22.06 2.88 32.13
C LEU A 60 20.84 2.46 32.96
N GLY A 61 20.64 1.17 33.23
CA GLY A 61 19.48 0.65 33.95
C GLY A 61 18.18 0.72 33.16
N VAL A 62 18.24 0.63 31.83
CA VAL A 62 17.08 0.72 30.93
C VAL A 62 16.52 -0.69 30.65
N GLU A 63 15.28 -0.95 31.05
CA GLU A 63 14.59 -2.22 30.80
C GLU A 63 14.06 -2.32 29.36
N MET A 64 14.09 -3.50 28.75
CA MET A 64 13.47 -3.73 27.45
C MET A 64 12.05 -4.30 27.62
N LEU A 65 11.03 -3.56 27.18
CA LEU A 65 9.62 -3.95 27.29
C LEU A 65 9.11 -4.60 26.01
N GLY A 66 7.98 -5.32 26.12
CA GLY A 66 7.31 -5.97 24.99
C GLY A 66 7.99 -7.26 24.55
N ALA A 67 9.21 -7.18 24.03
CA ALA A 67 10.04 -8.31 23.63
C ALA A 67 11.44 -8.19 24.22
N ARG A 68 11.87 -9.18 25.00
CA ARG A 68 13.20 -9.23 25.63
C ARG A 68 14.28 -9.65 24.61
N PRO A 69 15.58 -9.40 24.87
CA PRO A 69 16.66 -9.80 23.98
C PRO A 69 16.63 -11.28 23.59
N GLU A 70 16.29 -12.18 24.52
CA GLU A 70 16.18 -13.61 24.27
C GLU A 70 15.02 -13.93 23.33
N THR A 71 13.88 -13.25 23.49
CA THR A 71 12.70 -13.38 22.63
C THR A 71 13.03 -12.95 21.20
N ILE A 72 13.66 -11.79 21.04
CA ILE A 72 14.09 -11.26 19.74
C ILE A 72 15.08 -12.22 19.10
N HIS A 73 16.09 -12.68 19.85
CA HIS A 73 17.08 -13.63 19.34
C HIS A 73 16.43 -14.94 18.87
N LYS A 74 15.54 -15.54 19.66
CA LYS A 74 14.87 -16.79 19.31
C LYS A 74 14.00 -16.68 18.05
N ALA A 75 13.38 -15.53 17.82
CA ALA A 75 12.53 -15.32 16.64
C ALA A 75 13.33 -14.97 15.39
N GLU A 76 14.27 -14.04 15.51
CA GLU A 76 15.01 -13.47 14.37
C GLU A 76 16.18 -14.36 13.92
N ASN A 77 16.75 -15.16 14.84
CA ASN A 77 17.76 -16.15 14.48
C ASN A 77 17.09 -17.43 13.97
N ARG A 78 17.24 -17.70 12.68
CA ARG A 78 16.62 -18.85 11.99
C ARG A 78 16.94 -20.20 12.64
N GLN A 79 18.17 -20.41 13.11
CA GLN A 79 18.56 -21.67 13.74
C GLN A 79 17.90 -21.81 15.12
N ALA A 80 17.94 -20.75 15.95
CA ALA A 80 17.26 -20.74 17.24
C ALA A 80 15.75 -20.92 17.08
N PHE A 81 15.14 -20.29 16.06
CA PHE A 81 13.73 -20.46 15.72
C PHE A 81 13.43 -21.92 15.36
N LYS A 82 14.20 -22.51 14.44
CA LYS A 82 14.05 -23.91 14.01
C LYS A 82 14.14 -24.87 15.19
N GLU A 83 15.17 -24.74 16.02
CA GLU A 83 15.35 -25.56 17.22
C GLU A 83 14.17 -25.40 18.20
N THR A 84 13.69 -24.17 18.38
CA THR A 84 12.54 -23.87 19.25
C THR A 84 11.26 -24.53 18.72
N MET A 85 10.99 -24.43 17.42
CA MET A 85 9.80 -25.02 16.78
C MET A 85 9.83 -26.55 16.83
N MET A 86 10.99 -27.16 16.53
CA MET A 86 11.18 -28.61 16.67
C MET A 86 10.99 -29.07 18.12
N GLY A 87 11.47 -28.28 19.09
CA GLY A 87 11.33 -28.57 20.52
C GLY A 87 9.88 -28.60 21.02
N ILE A 88 8.96 -27.89 20.34
CA ILE A 88 7.52 -27.92 20.63
C ILE A 88 6.73 -28.81 19.67
N GLY A 89 7.40 -29.58 18.83
CA GLY A 89 6.79 -30.55 17.91
C GLY A 89 6.08 -29.93 16.71
N LEU A 90 6.42 -28.69 16.33
CA LEU A 90 5.92 -28.07 15.11
C LEU A 90 6.84 -28.39 13.93
N ASP A 91 6.23 -28.65 12.77
CA ASP A 91 6.93 -28.96 11.53
C ASP A 91 7.41 -27.69 10.83
N LEU A 92 8.54 -27.78 10.14
CA LEU A 92 9.13 -26.72 9.31
C LEU A 92 9.53 -27.33 7.96
N PRO A 93 9.77 -26.51 6.91
CA PRO A 93 10.45 -27.00 5.73
C PRO A 93 11.74 -27.74 6.09
N ARG A 94 11.91 -28.97 5.58
CA ARG A 94 13.11 -29.76 5.87
C ARG A 94 14.33 -29.05 5.29
N SER A 95 15.46 -29.17 5.97
CA SER A 95 16.70 -28.54 5.49
C SER A 95 17.93 -29.36 5.81
N ILE A 96 18.92 -29.27 4.93
CA ILE A 96 20.26 -29.79 5.14
C ILE A 96 21.27 -28.66 5.00
N VAL A 97 22.40 -28.81 5.69
CA VAL A 97 23.55 -27.92 5.55
C VAL A 97 24.54 -28.59 4.60
N ALA A 98 25.14 -27.78 3.72
CA ALA A 98 26.25 -28.19 2.87
C ALA A 98 27.38 -27.16 2.96
N HIS A 99 28.61 -27.66 3.09
CA HIS A 99 29.85 -26.87 3.05
C HIS A 99 30.61 -27.05 1.75
N THR A 100 30.18 -28.00 0.92
CA THR A 100 30.75 -28.28 -0.40
C THR A 100 29.64 -28.56 -1.42
N PRO A 101 29.87 -28.32 -2.73
CA PRO A 101 28.89 -28.69 -3.76
C PRO A 101 28.56 -30.18 -3.78
N ALA A 102 29.51 -31.05 -3.41
CA ALA A 102 29.29 -32.50 -3.34
C ALA A 102 28.29 -32.88 -2.22
N GLU A 103 28.35 -32.21 -1.06
CA GLU A 103 27.38 -32.43 0.03
C GLU A 103 25.95 -32.03 -0.35
N ALA A 104 25.80 -31.12 -1.31
CA ALA A 104 24.50 -30.66 -1.80
C ALA A 104 23.82 -31.66 -2.75
N GLU A 105 24.56 -32.60 -3.36
CA GLU A 105 24.01 -33.52 -4.38
C GLU A 105 22.96 -34.49 -3.80
N ARG A 106 22.99 -34.75 -2.48
CA ARG A 106 21.98 -35.56 -1.79
C ARG A 106 20.68 -34.81 -1.49
N ALA A 107 20.68 -33.48 -1.63
CA ALA A 107 19.54 -32.65 -1.24
C ALA A 107 18.24 -33.01 -1.96
N PRO A 108 18.20 -33.28 -3.28
CA PRO A 108 16.95 -33.63 -3.96
C PRO A 108 16.35 -34.94 -3.44
N GLU A 109 17.17 -35.95 -3.14
CA GLU A 109 16.70 -37.22 -2.60
C GLU A 109 16.19 -37.06 -1.15
N GLU A 110 16.92 -36.32 -0.30
CA GLU A 110 16.55 -36.13 1.11
C GLU A 110 15.36 -35.16 1.29
N LEU A 111 15.25 -34.12 0.46
CA LEU A 111 14.29 -33.01 0.63
C LEU A 111 13.04 -33.13 -0.26
N GLY A 112 12.92 -34.19 -1.06
CA GLY A 112 11.70 -34.49 -1.82
C GLY A 112 11.64 -33.91 -3.22
N GLY A 113 12.80 -33.67 -3.85
CA GLY A 113 12.95 -33.25 -5.23
C GLY A 113 13.11 -31.74 -5.41
N PHE A 114 13.13 -31.33 -6.67
CA PHE A 114 13.20 -29.91 -7.06
C PHE A 114 11.80 -29.28 -7.15
N PRO A 115 11.69 -27.94 -6.99
CA PRO A 115 12.78 -27.01 -6.72
C PRO A 115 13.28 -27.07 -5.26
N LEU A 116 14.51 -26.61 -5.03
CA LEU A 116 15.12 -26.48 -3.71
C LEU A 116 15.49 -25.03 -3.43
N VAL A 117 15.31 -24.57 -2.19
CA VAL A 117 15.66 -23.22 -1.76
C VAL A 117 17.11 -23.23 -1.25
N ILE A 118 17.97 -22.38 -1.81
CA ILE A 118 19.38 -22.25 -1.43
C ILE A 118 19.58 -20.94 -0.70
N ARG A 119 20.10 -21.00 0.53
CA ARG A 119 20.37 -19.83 1.37
C ARG A 119 21.79 -19.88 1.93
N PRO A 120 22.66 -18.93 1.60
CA PRO A 120 23.99 -18.87 2.20
C PRO A 120 23.93 -18.52 3.68
N GLY A 121 24.80 -19.14 4.47
CA GLY A 121 24.98 -18.80 5.88
C GLY A 121 25.50 -17.37 6.03
N TYR A 122 24.96 -16.64 7.03
CA TYR A 122 25.42 -15.30 7.41
C TYR A 122 25.40 -14.23 6.29
N THR A 123 24.57 -14.40 5.26
CA THR A 123 24.29 -13.34 4.27
C THR A 123 22.95 -12.66 4.54
N LEU A 124 22.82 -11.39 4.15
CA LEU A 124 21.59 -10.60 4.28
C LEU A 124 20.86 -10.52 2.93
N GLY A 125 19.54 -10.36 2.97
CA GLY A 125 18.72 -10.09 1.78
C GLY A 125 18.71 -11.20 0.73
N GLY A 126 19.00 -12.46 1.10
CA GLY A 126 19.06 -13.56 0.14
C GLY A 126 20.28 -13.52 -0.79
N THR A 127 21.27 -12.65 -0.51
CA THR A 127 22.48 -12.52 -1.31
C THR A 127 23.19 -13.87 -1.44
N GLY A 128 23.46 -14.28 -2.69
CA GLY A 128 24.09 -15.56 -3.02
C GLY A 128 23.14 -16.77 -3.02
N GLY A 129 21.88 -16.60 -2.59
CA GLY A 129 20.85 -17.65 -2.60
C GLY A 129 20.08 -17.75 -3.92
N GLY A 130 19.03 -18.57 -3.92
CA GLY A 130 18.13 -18.75 -5.06
C GLY A 130 17.27 -20.01 -5.00
N LEU A 131 16.53 -20.25 -6.07
CA LEU A 131 15.76 -21.48 -6.29
C LEU A 131 16.47 -22.34 -7.33
N ALA A 132 16.86 -23.55 -6.95
CA ALA A 132 17.38 -24.55 -7.87
C ALA A 132 16.22 -25.37 -8.42
N TRP A 133 15.97 -25.34 -9.73
CA TRP A 133 14.92 -26.12 -10.40
C TRP A 133 15.43 -27.46 -10.94
N ASP A 134 16.75 -27.58 -11.03
CA ASP A 134 17.45 -28.78 -11.48
C ASP A 134 18.83 -28.91 -10.83
N ALA A 135 19.51 -30.03 -11.08
CA ALA A 135 20.81 -30.32 -10.50
C ALA A 135 21.94 -29.40 -10.98
N ALA A 136 21.83 -28.83 -12.18
CA ALA A 136 22.84 -27.90 -12.70
C ALA A 136 22.74 -26.56 -11.96
N GLN A 137 21.52 -26.05 -11.81
CA GLN A 137 21.24 -24.84 -11.03
C GLN A 137 21.57 -25.04 -9.55
N LEU A 138 21.31 -26.23 -8.98
CA LEU A 138 21.69 -26.55 -7.61
C LEU A 138 23.20 -26.36 -7.40
N ARG A 139 24.01 -26.94 -8.29
CA ARG A 139 25.47 -26.83 -8.21
C ARG A 139 25.93 -25.37 -8.33
N GLU A 140 25.41 -24.64 -9.32
CA GLU A 140 25.74 -23.22 -9.52
C GLU A 140 25.39 -22.37 -8.29
N LEU A 141 24.16 -22.51 -7.78
CA LEU A 141 23.67 -21.74 -6.64
C LEU A 141 24.41 -22.07 -5.35
N VAL A 142 24.78 -23.33 -5.14
CA VAL A 142 25.56 -23.76 -3.98
C VAL A 142 26.99 -23.24 -4.07
N GLU A 143 27.66 -23.34 -5.22
CA GLU A 143 29.00 -22.79 -5.40
C GLU A 143 29.02 -21.27 -5.17
N ARG A 144 28.06 -20.57 -5.76
CA ARG A 144 27.86 -19.15 -5.54
C ARG A 144 27.60 -18.85 -4.07
N GLY A 145 26.68 -19.58 -3.44
CA GLY A 145 26.30 -19.39 -2.06
C GLY A 145 27.46 -19.60 -1.08
N LEU A 146 28.26 -20.64 -1.29
CA LEU A 146 29.46 -20.91 -0.48
C LEU A 146 30.49 -19.79 -0.61
N ALA A 147 30.65 -19.20 -1.81
CA ALA A 147 31.55 -18.07 -2.02
C ALA A 147 31.08 -16.77 -1.36
N PHE A 148 29.75 -16.55 -1.28
CA PHE A 148 29.17 -15.39 -0.60
C PHE A 148 29.08 -15.56 0.92
N SER A 149 28.97 -16.80 1.40
CA SER A 149 28.90 -17.13 2.82
C SER A 149 30.23 -16.82 3.52
N PRO A 150 30.26 -15.94 4.53
CA PRO A 150 31.48 -15.65 5.31
C PRO A 150 32.06 -16.88 6.03
N ILE A 151 31.26 -17.93 6.20
CA ILE A 151 31.64 -19.19 6.86
C ILE A 151 31.67 -20.38 5.89
N SER A 152 31.56 -20.15 4.58
CA SER A 152 31.50 -21.19 3.55
C SER A 152 30.45 -22.28 3.86
N GLU A 153 29.23 -21.84 4.13
CA GLU A 153 28.09 -22.70 4.43
C GLU A 153 26.86 -22.27 3.61
N VAL A 154 26.11 -23.24 3.10
CA VAL A 154 24.78 -23.03 2.54
C VAL A 154 23.75 -23.95 3.19
N LEU A 155 22.60 -23.40 3.50
CA LEU A 155 21.40 -24.13 3.88
C LEU A 155 20.60 -24.45 2.61
N ILE A 156 20.26 -25.71 2.43
CA ILE A 156 19.41 -26.20 1.33
C ILE A 156 18.09 -26.67 1.94
N GLU A 157 16.99 -26.14 1.45
CA GLU A 157 15.65 -26.31 2.02
C GLU A 157 14.67 -26.92 1.01
N GLU A 158 13.80 -27.77 1.54
CA GLU A 158 12.57 -28.21 0.87
C GLU A 158 11.79 -26.99 0.40
N SER A 159 11.37 -27.01 -0.86
CA SER A 159 10.48 -25.99 -1.39
C SER A 159 9.04 -26.25 -0.99
N VAL A 160 8.41 -25.23 -0.44
CA VAL A 160 6.96 -25.16 -0.23
C VAL A 160 6.28 -24.27 -1.27
N LEU A 161 6.93 -24.02 -2.42
CA LEU A 161 6.36 -23.21 -3.50
C LEU A 161 5.01 -23.77 -3.95
N GLY A 162 4.03 -22.87 -4.10
CA GLY A 162 2.67 -23.23 -4.50
C GLY A 162 1.80 -23.81 -3.38
N TRP A 163 2.30 -23.94 -2.15
CA TRP A 163 1.46 -24.24 -0.99
C TRP A 163 0.61 -23.01 -0.64
N LYS A 164 -0.50 -23.22 0.09
CA LYS A 164 -1.29 -22.12 0.62
C LYS A 164 -0.50 -21.42 1.72
N GLU A 165 -0.57 -20.09 1.79
CA GLU A 165 0.15 -19.28 2.78
C GLU A 165 -0.84 -18.54 3.68
N PHE A 166 -0.61 -18.62 4.99
CA PHE A 166 -1.48 -18.05 6.02
C PHE A 166 -0.69 -17.25 7.03
N GLU A 167 -1.31 -16.21 7.56
CA GLU A 167 -0.76 -15.39 8.65
C GLU A 167 -1.79 -15.29 9.77
N LEU A 168 -1.34 -15.45 11.02
CA LEU A 168 -2.15 -15.17 12.20
C LEU A 168 -1.52 -14.03 12.99
N GLU A 169 -2.29 -12.97 13.21
CA GLU A 169 -1.95 -11.91 14.16
C GLU A 169 -2.39 -12.33 15.56
N VAL A 170 -1.43 -12.52 16.46
CA VAL A 170 -1.67 -13.07 17.80
C VAL A 170 -1.25 -12.07 18.85
N MET A 171 -2.03 -11.96 19.92
CA MET A 171 -1.66 -11.20 21.11
C MET A 171 -1.57 -12.10 22.33
N ARG A 172 -0.62 -11.79 23.21
CA ARG A 172 -0.40 -12.49 24.49
C ARG A 172 -0.08 -11.51 25.60
N ASP A 173 -0.62 -11.77 26.79
CA ASP A 173 -0.34 -11.00 28.01
C ASP A 173 0.36 -11.80 29.10
N ARG A 174 0.77 -11.10 30.17
CA ARG A 174 1.51 -11.67 31.31
C ARG A 174 0.73 -12.70 32.14
N ARG A 175 -0.59 -12.84 31.94
CA ARG A 175 -1.42 -13.90 32.54
C ARG A 175 -1.56 -15.12 31.63
N ASP A 176 -0.83 -15.14 30.51
CA ASP A 176 -0.92 -16.15 29.46
C ASP A 176 -2.29 -16.18 28.74
N ASN A 177 -3.07 -15.10 28.83
CA ASN A 177 -4.20 -14.94 27.93
C ASN A 177 -3.65 -14.80 26.51
N CYS A 178 -4.23 -15.50 25.55
CA CYS A 178 -3.79 -15.48 24.16
C CYS A 178 -5.00 -15.47 23.23
N VAL A 179 -4.98 -14.58 22.24
CA VAL A 179 -6.08 -14.38 21.28
C VAL A 179 -5.52 -14.24 19.87
N VAL A 180 -6.20 -14.82 18.89
CA VAL A 180 -5.99 -14.51 17.47
C VAL A 180 -6.82 -13.28 17.13
N VAL A 181 -6.16 -12.17 16.80
CA VAL A 181 -6.84 -10.94 16.39
C VAL A 181 -7.35 -11.06 14.96
N CYS A 182 -6.56 -11.63 14.06
CA CYS A 182 -6.95 -11.78 12.66
C CYS A 182 -6.24 -12.98 12.02
N GLY A 183 -6.99 -13.76 11.22
CA GLY A 183 -6.42 -14.72 10.29
C GLY A 183 -6.45 -14.17 8.87
N ILE A 184 -5.32 -14.28 8.17
CA ILE A 184 -5.12 -13.78 6.81
C ILE A 184 -4.78 -14.97 5.91
N GLU A 185 -5.44 -15.06 4.75
CA GLU A 185 -5.13 -16.03 3.70
C GLU A 185 -4.56 -15.30 2.48
N ASN A 186 -3.44 -15.78 1.97
CA ASN A 186 -2.83 -15.23 0.77
C ASN A 186 -3.50 -15.85 -0.47
N VAL A 187 -3.90 -15.01 -1.42
CA VAL A 187 -4.44 -15.44 -2.72
C VAL A 187 -3.30 -15.93 -3.60
N ASP A 188 -2.20 -15.16 -3.62
CA ASP A 188 -0.95 -15.62 -4.22
C ASP A 188 -0.31 -16.66 -3.30
N PRO A 189 0.07 -17.85 -3.80
CA PRO A 189 0.57 -18.93 -2.96
C PRO A 189 2.03 -18.72 -2.55
N MET A 190 2.51 -19.57 -1.63
CA MET A 190 3.91 -19.60 -1.17
C MET A 190 4.89 -19.46 -2.35
N GLY A 191 5.82 -18.52 -2.20
CA GLY A 191 6.77 -18.14 -3.25
C GLY A 191 6.66 -16.68 -3.66
N VAL A 192 5.51 -16.06 -3.41
CA VAL A 192 5.33 -14.62 -3.43
C VAL A 192 5.28 -14.14 -1.98
N HIS A 193 6.15 -13.21 -1.62
CA HIS A 193 6.19 -12.65 -0.28
C HIS A 193 4.84 -12.03 0.10
N THR A 194 4.35 -12.24 1.32
CA THR A 194 3.06 -11.72 1.84
C THR A 194 2.82 -10.22 1.55
N GLY A 195 3.89 -9.42 1.59
CA GLY A 195 3.84 -7.99 1.23
C GLY A 195 3.58 -7.71 -0.26
N ASP A 196 3.98 -8.61 -1.15
CA ASP A 196 3.74 -8.55 -2.61
C ASP A 196 2.54 -9.40 -3.06
N SER A 197 1.92 -10.14 -2.14
CA SER A 197 0.72 -10.94 -2.38
C SER A 197 -0.56 -10.12 -2.25
N ILE A 198 -1.58 -10.48 -3.03
CA ILE A 198 -2.98 -10.22 -2.71
C ILE A 198 -3.34 -11.09 -1.51
N THR A 199 -3.93 -10.50 -0.48
CA THR A 199 -4.34 -11.22 0.74
C THR A 199 -5.77 -10.86 1.14
N VAL A 200 -6.41 -11.78 1.85
CA VAL A 200 -7.78 -11.60 2.35
C VAL A 200 -7.90 -11.92 3.84
N ALA A 201 -8.83 -11.25 4.49
CA ALA A 201 -9.27 -11.57 5.84
C ALA A 201 -10.81 -11.67 5.89
N PRO A 202 -11.39 -12.66 6.60
CA PRO A 202 -10.70 -13.75 7.30
C PRO A 202 -10.15 -14.82 6.34
N VAL A 203 -9.58 -15.89 6.89
CA VAL A 203 -9.26 -17.14 6.18
C VAL A 203 -10.52 -17.74 5.55
N GLN A 204 -10.43 -18.22 4.31
CA GLN A 204 -11.56 -18.69 3.49
C GLN A 204 -11.54 -20.21 3.29
N THR A 205 -10.38 -20.82 3.08
CA THR A 205 -10.28 -22.20 2.54
C THR A 205 -9.84 -23.27 3.53
N LEU A 206 -9.72 -22.94 4.82
CA LEU A 206 -9.48 -23.91 5.88
C LEU A 206 -10.78 -24.41 6.49
N THR A 207 -10.85 -25.70 6.76
CA THR A 207 -11.86 -26.22 7.68
C THR A 207 -11.60 -25.69 9.10
N ASP A 208 -12.63 -25.62 9.95
CA ASP A 208 -12.45 -25.23 11.35
C ASP A 208 -11.36 -26.09 12.03
N ARG A 209 -11.31 -27.40 11.76
CA ARG A 209 -10.26 -28.28 12.33
C ARG A 209 -8.85 -27.87 11.92
N GLU A 210 -8.64 -27.45 10.68
CA GLU A 210 -7.35 -26.98 10.21
C GLU A 210 -7.03 -25.60 10.81
N TYR A 211 -8.02 -24.71 10.87
CA TYR A 211 -7.87 -23.41 11.53
C TYR A 211 -7.51 -23.55 13.01
N GLN A 212 -8.17 -24.45 13.76
CA GLN A 212 -7.84 -24.70 15.17
C GLN A 212 -6.42 -25.27 15.35
N ARG A 213 -5.91 -26.07 14.39
CA ARG A 213 -4.51 -26.52 14.40
C ARG A 213 -3.54 -25.35 14.21
N LEU A 214 -3.84 -24.47 13.24
CA LEU A 214 -3.08 -23.25 12.97
C LEU A 214 -3.06 -22.32 14.19
N ARG A 215 -4.23 -22.08 14.78
CA ARG A 215 -4.42 -21.28 16.00
C ARG A 215 -3.62 -21.83 17.18
N ASN A 216 -3.73 -23.13 17.45
CA ASN A 216 -2.99 -23.78 18.54
C ASN A 216 -1.47 -23.73 18.29
N ALA A 217 -1.03 -23.92 17.05
CA ALA A 217 0.37 -23.80 16.69
C ALA A 217 0.88 -22.37 16.92
N ALA A 218 0.13 -21.34 16.52
CA ALA A 218 0.50 -19.95 16.75
C ALA A 218 0.63 -19.62 18.24
N PHE A 219 -0.28 -20.10 19.08
CA PHE A 219 -0.17 -19.94 20.53
C PHE A 219 1.05 -20.67 21.11
N ALA A 220 1.36 -21.87 20.62
CA ALA A 220 2.56 -22.59 21.02
C ALA A 220 3.84 -21.85 20.61
N VAL A 221 3.88 -21.27 19.40
CA VAL A 221 4.98 -20.42 18.91
C VAL A 221 5.18 -19.21 19.83
N MET A 222 4.11 -18.47 20.14
CA MET A 222 4.16 -17.30 21.04
C MET A 222 4.79 -17.64 22.39
N ARG A 223 4.34 -18.75 23.00
CA ARG A 223 4.85 -19.21 24.30
C ARG A 223 6.31 -19.66 24.23
N ALA A 224 6.68 -20.42 23.20
CA ALA A 224 8.02 -21.00 23.09
C ALA A 224 9.10 -19.96 22.78
N ILE A 225 8.76 -19.00 21.93
CA ILE A 225 9.61 -17.84 21.62
C ILE A 225 9.70 -16.91 22.82
N GLY A 226 8.62 -16.79 23.60
CA GLY A 226 8.59 -16.00 24.83
C GLY A 226 8.10 -14.57 24.61
N VAL A 227 7.14 -14.37 23.70
CA VAL A 227 6.41 -13.10 23.61
C VAL A 227 5.35 -13.10 24.71
N GLU A 228 5.60 -12.40 25.81
CA GLU A 228 4.74 -12.40 27.01
C GLU A 228 3.81 -11.19 27.10
N THR A 229 4.15 -10.06 26.49
CA THR A 229 3.41 -8.79 26.69
C THR A 229 3.32 -7.99 25.39
N GLY A 230 2.61 -8.51 24.40
CA GLY A 230 2.53 -7.86 23.09
C GLY A 230 1.85 -8.68 22.01
N GLY A 231 1.94 -8.17 20.78
CA GLY A 231 1.48 -8.84 19.57
C GLY A 231 2.65 -9.38 18.75
N ALA A 232 2.37 -10.40 17.94
CA ALA A 232 3.28 -10.92 16.93
C ALA A 232 2.49 -11.51 15.75
N ASN A 233 3.13 -11.52 14.59
CA ASN A 233 2.64 -12.19 13.39
C ASN A 233 3.28 -13.57 13.30
N VAL A 234 2.50 -14.62 13.05
CA VAL A 234 3.00 -15.99 12.82
C VAL A 234 2.56 -16.47 11.44
N GLN A 235 3.51 -16.94 10.63
CA GLN A 235 3.27 -17.37 9.25
C GLN A 235 3.36 -18.88 9.09
N PHE A 236 2.50 -19.42 8.24
CA PHE A 236 2.36 -20.85 7.99
C PHE A 236 2.18 -21.14 6.51
N ALA A 237 2.63 -22.32 6.09
CA ALA A 237 2.24 -22.90 4.82
C ALA A 237 1.45 -24.19 5.04
N VAL A 238 0.40 -24.40 4.23
CA VAL A 238 -0.40 -25.63 4.25
C VAL A 238 -0.41 -26.25 2.86
N HIS A 239 -0.01 -27.52 2.79
CA HIS A 239 -0.05 -28.27 1.53
C HIS A 239 -1.52 -28.49 1.14
N PRO A 240 -1.95 -28.07 -0.07
CA PRO A 240 -3.37 -28.04 -0.44
C PRO A 240 -4.02 -29.43 -0.49
N GLU A 241 -3.27 -30.48 -0.83
CA GLU A 241 -3.81 -31.85 -0.93
C GLU A 241 -3.72 -32.67 0.37
N THR A 242 -2.65 -32.52 1.15
CA THR A 242 -2.37 -33.38 2.32
C THR A 242 -2.76 -32.72 3.64
N GLY A 243 -2.95 -31.39 3.66
CA GLY A 243 -3.16 -30.63 4.88
C GLY A 243 -1.93 -30.57 5.80
N ARG A 244 -0.73 -30.96 5.30
CA ARG A 244 0.53 -30.80 6.04
C ARG A 244 0.75 -29.32 6.30
N LEU A 245 0.91 -28.99 7.58
CA LEU A 245 1.09 -27.63 8.07
C LEU A 245 2.54 -27.47 8.52
N VAL A 246 3.19 -26.43 8.02
CA VAL A 246 4.55 -26.06 8.43
C VAL A 246 4.58 -24.59 8.88
N VAL A 247 5.38 -24.30 9.90
CA VAL A 247 5.66 -22.93 10.35
C VAL A 247 6.76 -22.33 9.48
N ILE A 248 6.55 -21.10 9.01
CA ILE A 248 7.52 -20.40 8.16
C ILE A 248 8.40 -19.47 8.99
N GLU A 249 7.78 -18.53 9.71
CA GLU A 249 8.46 -17.59 10.59
C GLU A 249 7.50 -16.99 11.62
N MET A 250 8.06 -16.26 12.59
CA MET A 250 7.29 -15.36 13.43
C MET A 250 8.02 -14.02 13.59
N ASN A 251 7.26 -12.94 13.65
CA ASN A 251 7.78 -11.58 13.81
C ASN A 251 7.38 -11.06 15.19
N PRO A 252 8.31 -10.91 16.17
CA PRO A 252 8.02 -10.60 17.58
C PRO A 252 7.74 -9.10 17.81
N ARG A 253 6.98 -8.48 16.90
CA ARG A 253 6.71 -7.04 16.84
C ARG A 253 5.45 -6.78 16.03
N VAL A 254 5.00 -5.53 16.00
CA VAL A 254 4.03 -5.09 14.99
C VAL A 254 4.65 -5.18 13.59
N SER A 255 3.80 -5.37 12.60
CA SER A 255 4.13 -5.60 11.19
C SER A 255 3.15 -4.83 10.29
N ARG A 256 3.43 -4.79 8.98
CA ARG A 256 2.43 -4.38 7.98
C ARG A 256 1.13 -5.18 8.09
N SER A 257 1.24 -6.50 8.30
CA SER A 257 0.10 -7.41 8.49
C SER A 257 -0.69 -7.07 9.76
N SER A 258 -0.05 -6.59 10.83
CA SER A 258 -0.74 -6.13 12.04
C SER A 258 -1.49 -4.80 11.82
N ALA A 259 -0.97 -3.91 10.98
CA ALA A 259 -1.67 -2.68 10.59
C ALA A 259 -2.91 -3.04 9.75
N LEU A 260 -2.73 -3.88 8.73
CA LEU A 260 -3.82 -4.45 7.93
C LEU A 260 -4.88 -5.12 8.81
N ALA A 261 -4.48 -6.00 9.73
CA ALA A 261 -5.39 -6.67 10.66
C ALA A 261 -6.12 -5.70 11.59
N SER A 262 -5.44 -4.65 12.06
CA SER A 262 -6.07 -3.63 12.90
C SER A 262 -7.15 -2.87 12.14
N LYS A 263 -6.93 -2.56 10.86
CA LYS A 263 -7.95 -1.94 10.00
C LYS A 263 -9.06 -2.92 9.63
N ALA A 264 -8.71 -4.15 9.29
CA ALA A 264 -9.67 -5.18 8.91
C ALA A 264 -10.67 -5.47 10.03
N THR A 265 -10.19 -5.54 11.26
CA THR A 265 -10.99 -5.95 12.42
C THR A 265 -11.53 -4.78 13.23
N GLY A 266 -10.87 -3.62 13.17
CA GLY A 266 -11.07 -2.51 14.11
C GLY A 266 -10.38 -2.70 15.47
N PHE A 267 -9.65 -3.79 15.68
CA PHE A 267 -8.91 -4.07 16.90
C PHE A 267 -7.53 -3.37 16.86
N PRO A 268 -7.23 -2.38 17.73
CA PRO A 268 -6.02 -1.57 17.60
C PRO A 268 -4.77 -2.26 18.22
N ILE A 269 -4.15 -3.17 17.46
CA ILE A 269 -3.07 -4.06 17.94
C ILE A 269 -1.93 -3.27 18.60
N ALA A 270 -1.38 -2.25 17.94
CA ALA A 270 -0.24 -1.48 18.45
C ALA A 270 -0.57 -0.74 19.77
N LYS A 271 -1.76 -0.15 19.86
CA LYS A 271 -2.26 0.56 21.06
C LYS A 271 -2.40 -0.40 22.25
N ILE A 272 -2.92 -1.60 22.00
CA ILE A 272 -3.09 -2.63 23.04
C ILE A 272 -1.73 -3.24 23.41
N ALA A 273 -0.87 -3.53 22.44
CA ALA A 273 0.48 -4.06 22.69
C ALA A 273 1.31 -3.11 23.56
N ALA A 274 1.23 -1.79 23.34
CA ALA A 274 1.88 -0.80 24.19
C ALA A 274 1.39 -0.83 25.65
N LYS A 275 0.07 -1.03 25.87
CA LYS A 275 -0.49 -1.19 27.22
C LYS A 275 -0.05 -2.50 27.88
N LEU A 276 -0.03 -3.61 27.13
CA LEU A 276 0.45 -4.89 27.65
C LEU A 276 1.92 -4.81 28.07
N ALA A 277 2.74 -4.11 27.30
CA ALA A 277 4.17 -3.94 27.57
C ALA A 277 4.45 -3.24 28.91
N VAL A 278 3.51 -2.44 29.44
CA VAL A 278 3.61 -1.80 30.76
C VAL A 278 2.80 -2.51 31.85
N GLY A 279 2.41 -3.77 31.61
CA GLY A 279 1.87 -4.66 32.63
C GLY A 279 0.34 -4.78 32.68
N TYR A 280 -0.40 -4.18 31.75
CA TYR A 280 -1.83 -4.49 31.62
C TYR A 280 -2.04 -5.94 31.13
N THR A 281 -3.22 -6.47 31.39
CA THR A 281 -3.70 -7.74 30.78
C THR A 281 -4.89 -7.47 29.86
N LEU A 282 -5.15 -8.38 28.92
CA LEU A 282 -6.19 -8.21 27.88
C LEU A 282 -7.59 -8.03 28.49
N ASP A 283 -7.86 -8.64 29.65
CA ASP A 283 -9.10 -8.48 30.41
C ASP A 283 -9.24 -7.11 31.10
N GLU A 284 -8.13 -6.40 31.32
CA GLU A 284 -8.09 -5.06 31.94
C GLU A 284 -8.29 -3.94 30.90
N ILE A 285 -8.08 -4.23 29.62
CA ILE A 285 -8.19 -3.26 28.52
C ILE A 285 -9.59 -3.35 27.91
N ARG A 286 -10.29 -2.22 27.79
CA ARG A 286 -11.60 -2.14 27.14
C ARG A 286 -11.46 -2.12 25.62
N ASN A 287 -12.39 -2.76 24.90
CA ASN A 287 -12.49 -2.65 23.45
C ASN A 287 -12.97 -1.24 23.06
N ASP A 288 -12.18 -0.53 22.26
CA ASP A 288 -12.43 0.86 21.87
C ASP A 288 -13.73 1.01 21.03
N ILE A 289 -14.06 0.01 20.21
CA ILE A 289 -15.16 0.08 19.24
C ILE A 289 -16.51 -0.20 19.88
N THR A 290 -16.64 -1.31 20.60
CA THR A 290 -17.91 -1.68 21.27
C THR A 290 -18.08 -0.92 22.58
N ARG A 291 -16.97 -0.56 23.24
CA ARG A 291 -16.97 0.01 24.60
C ARG A 291 -17.74 -0.85 25.61
N GLU A 292 -18.08 -2.09 25.32
CA GLU A 292 -18.87 -2.94 26.23
C GLU A 292 -18.11 -4.21 26.59
N THR A 293 -17.14 -4.59 25.77
CA THR A 293 -16.34 -5.81 25.93
C THR A 293 -14.88 -5.47 26.33
N PRO A 294 -14.15 -6.41 26.95
CA PRO A 294 -12.69 -6.31 27.10
C PRO A 294 -11.98 -6.56 25.76
N ALA A 295 -10.66 -6.37 25.72
CA ALA A 295 -9.79 -6.71 24.59
C ALA A 295 -9.42 -8.21 24.57
N CYS A 296 -9.79 -8.98 25.59
CA CYS A 296 -9.59 -10.43 25.66
C CYS A 296 -10.65 -11.20 24.87
N PHE A 297 -10.69 -11.02 23.55
CA PHE A 297 -11.57 -11.75 22.63
C PHE A 297 -10.90 -11.91 21.25
N GLU A 298 -11.46 -12.77 20.41
CA GLU A 298 -11.07 -12.93 19.01
C GLU A 298 -12.12 -12.24 18.13
N PRO A 299 -11.75 -11.22 17.33
CA PRO A 299 -12.69 -10.54 16.45
C PRO A 299 -13.39 -11.47 15.47
N THR A 300 -14.67 -11.18 15.18
CA THR A 300 -15.45 -11.85 14.15
C THR A 300 -15.87 -10.84 13.09
N LEU A 301 -15.69 -11.20 11.83
CA LEU A 301 -15.94 -10.34 10.66
C LEU A 301 -17.17 -10.85 9.92
N ASP A 302 -18.14 -9.98 9.64
CA ASP A 302 -19.31 -10.29 8.79
C ASP A 302 -19.15 -9.71 7.37
N TYR A 303 -17.89 -9.57 6.95
CA TYR A 303 -17.43 -9.07 5.67
C TYR A 303 -16.08 -9.71 5.30
N VAL A 304 -15.66 -9.48 4.06
CA VAL A 304 -14.34 -9.85 3.53
C VAL A 304 -13.54 -8.58 3.30
N VAL A 305 -12.29 -8.61 3.75
CA VAL A 305 -11.27 -7.60 3.49
C VAL A 305 -10.33 -8.12 2.42
N THR A 306 -9.94 -7.28 1.48
CA THR A 306 -8.95 -7.62 0.46
C THR A 306 -7.88 -6.54 0.40
N LYS A 307 -6.62 -6.95 0.53
CA LYS A 307 -5.44 -6.13 0.32
C LYS A 307 -4.83 -6.47 -1.03
N VAL A 308 -4.45 -5.43 -1.78
CA VAL A 308 -3.72 -5.58 -3.04
C VAL A 308 -2.48 -4.65 -3.01
N PRO A 309 -1.28 -5.17 -3.31
CA PRO A 309 -0.06 -4.36 -3.28
C PRO A 309 0.04 -3.42 -4.48
N ARG A 310 0.71 -2.28 -4.26
CA ARG A 310 1.02 -1.25 -5.26
C ARG A 310 2.48 -1.34 -5.66
N PHE A 311 2.76 -1.50 -6.95
CA PHE A 311 4.11 -1.60 -7.52
C PHE A 311 4.46 -0.42 -8.41
N ALA A 312 5.71 0.00 -8.48
CA ALA A 312 6.15 1.13 -9.32
C ALA A 312 7.19 0.72 -10.38
N PHE A 313 7.06 -0.47 -10.98
CA PHE A 313 8.02 -1.00 -11.98
C PHE A 313 8.19 -0.09 -13.20
N GLU A 314 7.18 0.72 -13.53
CA GLU A 314 7.28 1.73 -14.59
C GLU A 314 8.39 2.77 -14.36
N LYS A 315 8.87 2.93 -13.12
CA LYS A 315 10.00 3.80 -12.78
C LYS A 315 11.35 3.09 -12.87
N PHE A 316 11.36 1.76 -13.02
CA PHE A 316 12.55 0.92 -12.99
C PHE A 316 12.56 -0.05 -14.19
N ALA A 317 12.64 0.47 -15.41
CA ALA A 317 12.49 -0.33 -16.64
C ALA A 317 13.47 -1.52 -16.77
N ALA A 318 14.64 -1.44 -16.12
CA ALA A 318 15.64 -2.52 -16.12
C ALA A 318 15.47 -3.53 -14.98
N ALA A 319 14.55 -3.28 -14.03
CA ALA A 319 14.30 -4.19 -12.91
C ALA A 319 13.48 -5.40 -13.35
N ASP A 320 13.80 -6.56 -12.80
CA ASP A 320 12.99 -7.77 -12.95
C ASP A 320 11.66 -7.60 -12.20
N ASP A 321 10.55 -7.70 -12.93
CA ASP A 321 9.18 -7.55 -12.45
C ASP A 321 8.58 -8.85 -11.88
N THR A 322 9.36 -9.94 -11.86
CA THR A 322 8.96 -11.21 -11.25
C THR A 322 8.82 -11.06 -9.74
N LEU A 323 7.66 -11.41 -9.19
CA LEU A 323 7.44 -11.41 -7.74
C LEU A 323 8.00 -12.70 -7.14
N GLY A 324 8.64 -12.57 -5.99
CA GLY A 324 9.29 -13.67 -5.28
C GLY A 324 9.21 -13.47 -3.76
N THR A 325 10.13 -14.09 -3.03
CA THR A 325 10.21 -13.96 -1.56
C THR A 325 10.78 -12.62 -1.09
N GLN A 326 11.33 -11.80 -1.99
CA GLN A 326 11.77 -10.44 -1.69
C GLN A 326 10.69 -9.45 -2.15
N MET A 327 10.24 -8.61 -1.21
CA MET A 327 9.23 -7.58 -1.46
C MET A 327 9.73 -6.51 -2.45
N LYS A 328 8.88 -6.13 -3.40
CA LYS A 328 9.10 -5.10 -4.42
C LYS A 328 7.98 -4.06 -4.48
N SER A 329 6.86 -4.30 -3.81
CA SER A 329 5.78 -3.31 -3.65
C SER A 329 6.22 -2.09 -2.85
N VAL A 330 5.60 -0.95 -3.13
CA VAL A 330 5.90 0.38 -2.56
C VAL A 330 4.76 0.92 -1.68
N GLY A 331 3.69 0.13 -1.52
CA GLY A 331 2.52 0.44 -0.73
C GLY A 331 1.40 -0.58 -0.99
N GLU A 332 0.23 -0.35 -0.42
CA GLU A 332 -0.90 -1.28 -0.51
C GLU A 332 -2.24 -0.56 -0.40
N ALA A 333 -3.24 -1.09 -1.10
CA ALA A 333 -4.63 -0.66 -0.96
C ALA A 333 -5.41 -1.77 -0.26
N MET A 334 -6.31 -1.39 0.65
CA MET A 334 -7.25 -2.28 1.29
C MET A 334 -8.68 -1.88 0.90
N SER A 335 -9.59 -2.84 0.88
CA SER A 335 -11.02 -2.54 0.83
C SER A 335 -11.83 -3.61 1.54
N ILE A 336 -13.09 -3.30 1.80
CA ILE A 336 -14.03 -4.15 2.53
C ILE A 336 -15.29 -4.34 1.68
N GLY A 337 -15.77 -5.57 1.58
CA GLY A 337 -17.06 -5.90 0.94
C GLY A 337 -17.74 -7.07 1.65
N LYS A 338 -19.07 -7.21 1.50
CA LYS A 338 -19.80 -8.35 2.07
C LYS A 338 -19.47 -9.68 1.39
N THR A 339 -18.86 -9.62 0.20
CA THR A 339 -18.38 -10.79 -0.54
C THR A 339 -16.94 -10.57 -1.03
N PHE A 340 -16.24 -11.67 -1.32
CA PHE A 340 -14.90 -11.60 -1.93
C PHE A 340 -14.91 -10.84 -3.27
N LYS A 341 -15.91 -11.05 -4.13
CA LYS A 341 -16.02 -10.36 -5.42
C LYS A 341 -16.11 -8.84 -5.23
N GLU A 342 -17.00 -8.41 -4.35
CA GLU A 342 -17.19 -6.99 -4.03
C GLU A 342 -15.89 -6.37 -3.48
N SER A 343 -15.30 -7.02 -2.49
CA SER A 343 -14.05 -6.58 -1.87
C SER A 343 -12.90 -6.52 -2.88
N LEU A 344 -12.70 -7.57 -3.69
CA LEU A 344 -11.62 -7.57 -4.68
C LEU A 344 -11.78 -6.47 -5.73
N GLN A 345 -12.98 -6.27 -6.28
CA GLN A 345 -13.19 -5.22 -7.27
C GLN A 345 -12.98 -3.81 -6.69
N LYS A 346 -13.36 -3.60 -5.41
CA LYS A 346 -13.05 -2.37 -4.67
C LYS A 346 -11.54 -2.18 -4.49
N ALA A 347 -10.83 -3.23 -4.09
CA ALA A 347 -9.38 -3.15 -3.89
C ALA A 347 -8.66 -2.82 -5.20
N LEU A 348 -9.02 -3.50 -6.31
CA LEU A 348 -8.41 -3.27 -7.63
C LEU A 348 -8.62 -1.85 -8.15
N ARG A 349 -9.80 -1.24 -7.93
CA ARG A 349 -10.05 0.15 -8.31
C ARG A 349 -9.46 1.18 -7.34
N SER A 350 -9.04 0.75 -6.14
CA SER A 350 -8.34 1.58 -5.15
C SER A 350 -6.83 1.64 -5.38
N LEU A 351 -6.28 0.87 -6.33
CA LEU A 351 -4.83 0.80 -6.58
C LEU A 351 -4.24 2.05 -7.24
N GLU A 352 -5.09 2.95 -7.72
CA GLU A 352 -4.67 4.17 -8.41
C GLU A 352 -3.72 3.89 -9.59
N ILE A 353 -3.98 2.79 -10.31
CA ILE A 353 -3.30 2.38 -11.55
C ILE A 353 -4.19 2.59 -12.79
N GLY A 354 -5.31 3.32 -12.64
CA GLY A 354 -6.25 3.61 -13.71
C GLY A 354 -7.20 2.46 -14.08
N ARG A 355 -7.28 1.41 -13.24
CA ARG A 355 -8.17 0.27 -13.41
C ARG A 355 -9.47 0.49 -12.66
N ALA A 356 -10.59 0.00 -13.20
CA ALA A 356 -11.92 0.22 -12.63
C ALA A 356 -12.47 -0.98 -11.83
N GLY A 357 -11.70 -2.07 -11.74
CA GLY A 357 -12.05 -3.32 -11.09
C GLY A 357 -11.26 -4.48 -11.69
N PHE A 358 -11.85 -5.67 -11.72
CA PHE A 358 -11.28 -6.83 -12.42
C PHE A 358 -11.52 -6.72 -13.93
N GLY A 359 -10.81 -5.79 -14.58
CA GLY A 359 -10.92 -5.50 -16.02
C GLY A 359 -12.24 -4.87 -16.45
N ALA A 360 -12.60 -5.03 -17.73
CA ALA A 360 -13.78 -4.44 -18.36
C ALA A 360 -13.79 -2.91 -18.30
N ASP A 361 -12.65 -2.28 -18.57
CA ASP A 361 -12.45 -0.82 -18.46
C ASP A 361 -11.71 -0.20 -19.64
N GLY A 362 -11.59 -0.96 -20.74
CA GLY A 362 -10.89 -0.57 -21.96
C GLY A 362 -9.37 -0.71 -21.91
N ARG A 363 -8.79 -1.19 -20.80
CA ARG A 363 -7.32 -1.35 -20.64
C ARG A 363 -6.86 -2.80 -20.63
N ASP A 364 -7.70 -3.74 -21.08
CA ASP A 364 -7.40 -5.19 -21.03
C ASP A 364 -6.50 -5.70 -22.16
N GLY A 365 -6.25 -4.87 -23.19
CA GLY A 365 -5.45 -5.20 -24.37
C GLY A 365 -4.08 -5.84 -24.11
N PRO A 366 -3.27 -5.40 -23.12
CA PRO A 366 -1.97 -5.99 -22.80
C PRO A 366 -2.01 -7.47 -22.42
N TRP A 367 -3.17 -8.01 -22.04
CA TRP A 367 -3.37 -9.41 -21.68
C TRP A 367 -4.24 -10.14 -22.71
N GLU A 368 -5.36 -9.55 -23.12
CA GLU A 368 -6.30 -10.19 -24.05
C GLU A 368 -5.71 -10.42 -25.45
N GLY A 369 -4.79 -9.55 -25.90
CA GLY A 369 -4.14 -9.67 -27.21
C GLY A 369 -2.96 -10.66 -27.28
N ARG A 370 -2.55 -11.25 -26.15
CA ARG A 370 -1.38 -12.16 -26.05
C ARG A 370 -1.62 -13.52 -26.71
N ALA A 371 -0.61 -14.18 -27.23
CA ALA A 371 -0.75 -15.60 -27.60
C ALA A 371 -0.96 -16.47 -26.35
N ASP A 372 -1.55 -17.67 -26.50
CA ASP A 372 -1.79 -18.59 -25.38
C ASP A 372 -0.50 -18.94 -24.63
N ALA A 373 0.61 -19.17 -25.34
CA ALA A 373 1.91 -19.46 -24.72
C ALA A 373 2.42 -18.29 -23.85
N GLU A 374 2.32 -17.05 -24.35
CA GLU A 374 2.71 -15.86 -23.59
C GLU A 374 1.82 -15.64 -22.36
N LEU A 375 0.53 -15.97 -22.47
CA LEU A 375 -0.40 -15.88 -21.35
C LEU A 375 -0.10 -16.94 -20.29
N GLU A 376 0.27 -18.17 -20.70
CA GLU A 376 0.75 -19.20 -19.76
C GLU A 376 1.99 -18.74 -18.99
N ASP A 377 2.95 -18.11 -19.67
CA ASP A 377 4.16 -17.58 -19.03
C ASP A 377 3.82 -16.50 -17.99
N LEU A 378 2.90 -15.59 -18.31
CA LEU A 378 2.41 -14.57 -17.37
C LEU A 378 1.65 -15.16 -16.17
N LEU A 379 1.05 -16.34 -16.30
CA LEU A 379 0.36 -17.03 -15.21
C LEU A 379 1.33 -17.82 -14.32
N ARG A 380 2.32 -18.48 -14.94
CA ARG A 380 3.38 -19.23 -14.23
C ARG A 380 4.31 -18.32 -13.46
N ARG A 381 4.65 -17.15 -14.03
CA ARG A 381 5.55 -16.17 -13.43
C ARG A 381 4.75 -15.14 -12.63
N PRO A 382 4.80 -15.14 -11.29
CA PRO A 382 4.17 -14.10 -10.49
C PRO A 382 4.65 -12.70 -10.93
N ASN A 383 3.72 -11.79 -11.17
CA ASN A 383 3.99 -10.41 -11.63
C ASN A 383 2.85 -9.49 -11.19
N ALA A 384 3.10 -8.17 -11.18
CA ALA A 384 2.13 -7.17 -10.74
C ALA A 384 0.79 -7.18 -11.52
N GLY A 385 0.79 -7.67 -12.76
CA GLY A 385 -0.39 -7.75 -13.62
C GLY A 385 -1.05 -9.13 -13.68
N ARG A 386 -0.61 -10.11 -12.87
CA ARG A 386 -1.01 -11.52 -12.99
C ARG A 386 -2.53 -11.71 -12.85
N ILE A 387 -3.17 -10.95 -11.97
CA ILE A 387 -4.62 -11.01 -11.78
C ILE A 387 -5.39 -10.71 -13.08
N PHE A 388 -4.90 -9.79 -13.91
CA PHE A 388 -5.52 -9.47 -15.21
C PHE A 388 -5.21 -10.52 -16.28
N ALA A 389 -4.07 -11.19 -16.21
CA ALA A 389 -3.80 -12.38 -17.01
C ALA A 389 -4.77 -13.54 -16.68
N VAL A 390 -5.10 -13.73 -15.39
CA VAL A 390 -6.12 -14.70 -14.94
C VAL A 390 -7.47 -14.38 -15.58
N ARG A 391 -7.88 -13.10 -15.58
CA ARG A 391 -9.10 -12.67 -16.30
C ARG A 391 -9.06 -13.07 -17.77
N ALA A 392 -7.98 -12.72 -18.48
CA ALA A 392 -7.85 -13.00 -19.90
C ALA A 392 -7.94 -14.51 -20.21
N ALA A 393 -7.40 -15.37 -19.34
CA ALA A 393 -7.54 -16.81 -19.46
C ALA A 393 -9.00 -17.27 -19.35
N PHE A 394 -9.76 -16.75 -18.38
CA PHE A 394 -11.18 -17.07 -18.25
C PHE A 394 -12.04 -16.52 -19.39
N LYS A 395 -11.73 -15.33 -19.92
CA LYS A 395 -12.39 -14.80 -21.13
C LYS A 395 -12.18 -15.70 -22.36
N ARG A 396 -11.12 -16.52 -22.38
CA ARG A 396 -10.86 -17.55 -23.42
C ARG A 396 -11.50 -18.90 -23.13
N GLY A 397 -12.24 -19.02 -22.02
CA GLY A 397 -12.86 -20.28 -21.59
C GLY A 397 -11.85 -21.30 -21.06
N TRP A 398 -10.69 -20.87 -20.54
CA TRP A 398 -9.78 -21.80 -19.87
C TRP A 398 -10.39 -22.27 -18.54
N PRO A 399 -10.36 -23.57 -18.23
CA PRO A 399 -10.95 -24.09 -17.01
C PRO A 399 -10.11 -23.70 -15.78
N VAL A 400 -10.76 -23.57 -14.62
CA VAL A 400 -10.12 -23.24 -13.33
C VAL A 400 -8.94 -24.18 -13.04
N GLU A 401 -9.03 -25.46 -13.36
CA GLU A 401 -7.97 -26.44 -13.13
C GLU A 401 -6.69 -26.10 -13.90
N ARG A 402 -6.82 -25.62 -15.15
CA ARG A 402 -5.67 -25.19 -15.96
C ARG A 402 -5.02 -23.95 -15.33
N VAL A 403 -5.82 -22.96 -14.95
CA VAL A 403 -5.30 -21.72 -14.34
C VAL A 403 -4.67 -22.00 -12.98
N CYS A 404 -5.27 -22.89 -12.18
CA CYS A 404 -4.72 -23.36 -10.90
C CYS A 404 -3.38 -24.08 -11.09
N ALA A 405 -3.25 -24.95 -12.09
CA ALA A 405 -2.00 -25.65 -12.36
C ALA A 405 -0.85 -24.70 -12.73
N LEU A 406 -1.15 -23.58 -13.38
CA LEU A 406 -0.18 -22.56 -13.77
C LEU A 406 0.18 -21.63 -12.61
N THR A 407 -0.82 -21.15 -11.87
CA THR A 407 -0.67 -20.07 -10.88
C THR A 407 -0.46 -20.57 -9.45
N ARG A 408 -0.94 -21.79 -9.16
CA ARG A 408 -1.12 -22.38 -7.83
C ARG A 408 -2.07 -21.62 -6.89
N ILE A 409 -2.83 -20.64 -7.41
CA ILE A 409 -3.89 -19.95 -6.66
C ILE A 409 -5.00 -20.96 -6.34
N ASP A 410 -5.54 -20.91 -5.12
CA ASP A 410 -6.57 -21.84 -4.68
C ASP A 410 -7.80 -21.81 -5.61
N PRO A 411 -8.37 -22.98 -5.99
CA PRO A 411 -9.55 -23.06 -6.84
C PRO A 411 -10.75 -22.26 -6.34
N TRP A 412 -10.89 -22.04 -5.02
CA TRP A 412 -11.96 -21.21 -4.46
C TRP A 412 -11.90 -19.79 -5.00
N PHE A 413 -10.74 -19.12 -4.95
CA PHE A 413 -10.57 -17.77 -5.48
C PHE A 413 -10.76 -17.75 -7.00
N LEU A 414 -10.16 -18.72 -7.70
CA LEU A 414 -10.25 -18.81 -9.16
C LEU A 414 -11.69 -18.97 -9.66
N ARG A 415 -12.55 -19.72 -8.96
CA ARG A 415 -13.98 -19.82 -9.31
C ARG A 415 -14.71 -18.49 -9.15
N GLN A 416 -14.39 -17.71 -8.13
CA GLN A 416 -14.99 -16.37 -7.96
C GLN A 416 -14.57 -15.43 -9.11
N LEU A 417 -13.31 -15.52 -9.54
CA LEU A 417 -12.77 -14.75 -10.67
C LEU A 417 -13.34 -15.20 -12.02
N GLU A 418 -13.51 -16.51 -12.22
CA GLU A 418 -14.18 -17.08 -13.39
C GLU A 418 -15.62 -16.59 -13.46
N GLU A 419 -16.36 -16.60 -12.35
CA GLU A 419 -17.73 -16.13 -12.30
C GLU A 419 -17.83 -14.63 -12.62
N LEU A 420 -16.90 -13.79 -12.12
CA LEU A 420 -16.82 -12.39 -12.55
C LEU A 420 -16.58 -12.29 -14.06
N ALA A 421 -15.58 -12.99 -14.60
CA ALA A 421 -15.26 -12.93 -16.03
C ALA A 421 -16.43 -13.40 -16.92
N ALA A 422 -17.20 -14.39 -16.47
CA ALA A 422 -18.39 -14.91 -17.13
C ALA A 422 -19.59 -13.95 -17.01
N PHE A 423 -19.80 -13.34 -15.83
CA PHE A 423 -20.91 -12.41 -15.58
C PHE A 423 -20.85 -11.16 -16.47
N GLU A 424 -19.65 -10.78 -16.95
CA GLU A 424 -19.54 -9.74 -17.97
C GLU A 424 -20.29 -10.05 -19.28
N GLU A 425 -20.46 -11.32 -19.65
CA GLU A 425 -21.25 -11.70 -20.84
C GLU A 425 -22.75 -11.54 -20.59
N GLU A 426 -23.21 -11.80 -19.36
CA GLU A 426 -24.59 -11.52 -18.96
C GLU A 426 -24.88 -10.01 -19.00
N LEU A 427 -23.96 -9.20 -18.48
CA LEU A 427 -24.04 -7.74 -18.55
C LEU A 427 -24.04 -7.22 -20.00
N ARG A 428 -23.17 -7.76 -20.87
CA ARG A 428 -23.21 -7.45 -22.31
C ARG A 428 -24.50 -7.92 -22.97
N GLY A 429 -25.07 -9.04 -22.49
CA GLY A 429 -26.35 -9.59 -22.95
C GLY A 429 -27.54 -8.64 -22.75
N ALA A 430 -27.47 -7.73 -21.78
CA ALA A 430 -28.45 -6.64 -21.65
C ALA A 430 -28.45 -5.72 -22.90
N GLY A 431 -27.32 -5.59 -23.60
CA GLY A 431 -27.18 -4.88 -24.88
C GLY A 431 -27.18 -3.36 -24.80
N SER A 432 -27.88 -2.77 -23.82
CA SER A 432 -27.88 -1.32 -23.56
C SER A 432 -28.13 -0.99 -22.09
N LEU A 433 -27.84 0.25 -21.71
CA LEU A 433 -28.13 0.75 -20.36
C LEU A 433 -29.64 0.80 -20.07
N GLU A 434 -30.48 1.08 -21.07
CA GLU A 434 -31.93 1.11 -20.91
C GLU A 434 -32.50 -0.26 -20.55
N ASN A 435 -31.95 -1.33 -21.12
CA ASN A 435 -32.33 -2.69 -20.79
C ASN A 435 -31.83 -3.09 -19.40
N LEU A 436 -30.59 -2.75 -19.04
CA LEU A 436 -30.09 -2.96 -17.67
C LEU A 436 -30.90 -2.17 -16.64
N LEU A 437 -31.32 -0.95 -16.96
CA LEU A 437 -32.19 -0.13 -16.12
C LEU A 437 -33.56 -0.78 -15.92
N ALA A 438 -34.11 -1.43 -16.96
CA ALA A 438 -35.36 -2.18 -16.86
C ALA A 438 -35.21 -3.48 -16.04
N ASP A 439 -34.03 -4.09 -16.05
CA ASP A 439 -33.66 -5.27 -15.26
C ASP A 439 -32.97 -4.89 -13.94
N ARG A 440 -33.76 -4.37 -13.01
CA ARG A 440 -33.27 -3.97 -11.68
C ARG A 440 -32.52 -5.11 -10.96
N PRO A 441 -32.99 -6.38 -10.94
CA PRO A 441 -32.25 -7.48 -10.33
C PRO A 441 -30.83 -7.65 -10.89
N LEU A 442 -30.68 -7.65 -12.22
CA LEU A 442 -29.36 -7.76 -12.85
C LEU A 442 -28.45 -6.58 -12.48
N PHE A 443 -29.00 -5.37 -12.50
CA PHE A 443 -28.24 -4.16 -12.12
C PHE A 443 -27.78 -4.22 -10.66
N GLN A 444 -28.68 -4.60 -9.74
CA GLN A 444 -28.34 -4.76 -8.32
C GLN A 444 -27.29 -5.86 -8.12
N GLN A 445 -27.41 -6.99 -8.82
CA GLN A 445 -26.43 -8.06 -8.76
C GLN A 445 -25.05 -7.59 -9.25
N ALA A 446 -25.00 -6.83 -10.35
CA ALA A 446 -23.76 -6.26 -10.86
C ALA A 446 -23.05 -5.39 -9.81
N LYS A 447 -23.81 -4.53 -9.15
CA LYS A 447 -23.27 -3.69 -8.09
C LYS A 447 -22.85 -4.51 -6.87
N SER A 448 -23.61 -5.54 -6.47
CA SER A 448 -23.24 -6.47 -5.39
C SER A 448 -22.00 -7.33 -5.68
N PHE A 449 -21.68 -7.54 -6.96
CA PHE A 449 -20.43 -8.18 -7.40
C PHE A 449 -19.26 -7.17 -7.46
N GLY A 450 -19.50 -5.92 -7.09
CA GLY A 450 -18.50 -4.86 -7.02
C GLY A 450 -18.22 -4.14 -8.33
N TYR A 451 -19.00 -4.35 -9.40
CA TYR A 451 -18.78 -3.66 -10.67
C TYR A 451 -18.97 -2.15 -10.50
N SER A 452 -17.96 -1.38 -10.88
CA SER A 452 -18.04 0.08 -10.88
C SER A 452 -18.92 0.58 -12.02
N ASP A 453 -19.44 1.80 -11.87
CA ASP A 453 -20.21 2.49 -12.91
C ASP A 453 -19.39 2.62 -14.20
N ARG A 454 -18.06 2.73 -14.09
CA ARG A 454 -17.14 2.77 -15.22
C ARG A 454 -17.03 1.44 -15.96
N GLN A 455 -17.02 0.31 -15.24
CA GLN A 455 -17.03 -1.01 -15.89
C GLN A 455 -18.35 -1.25 -16.64
N LEU A 456 -19.48 -0.92 -15.99
CA LEU A 456 -20.79 -1.04 -16.62
C LEU A 456 -20.90 -0.11 -17.84
N ALA A 457 -20.35 1.10 -17.76
CA ALA A 457 -20.33 2.03 -18.87
C ALA A 457 -19.54 1.47 -20.06
N PHE A 458 -18.39 0.84 -19.81
CA PHE A 458 -17.60 0.19 -20.84
C PHE A 458 -18.34 -0.99 -21.47
N LEU A 459 -18.89 -1.90 -20.66
CA LEU A 459 -19.60 -3.10 -21.13
C LEU A 459 -20.85 -2.77 -21.96
N LEU A 460 -21.51 -1.66 -21.65
CA LEU A 460 -22.75 -1.20 -22.31
C LEU A 460 -22.52 -0.05 -23.31
N ASN A 461 -21.26 0.26 -23.62
CA ASN A 461 -20.86 1.27 -24.60
C ASN A 461 -21.53 2.64 -24.36
N THR A 462 -21.52 3.09 -23.11
CA THR A 462 -22.13 4.33 -22.62
C THR A 462 -21.14 5.11 -21.74
N THR A 463 -21.60 6.12 -21.01
CA THR A 463 -20.76 6.91 -20.10
C THR A 463 -21.04 6.57 -18.63
N GLU A 464 -20.02 6.71 -17.78
CA GLU A 464 -20.13 6.53 -16.33
C GLU A 464 -21.24 7.42 -15.73
N GLU A 465 -21.36 8.65 -16.22
CA GLU A 465 -22.42 9.59 -15.80
C GLU A 465 -23.82 9.05 -16.09
N ARG A 466 -24.04 8.45 -17.28
CA ARG A 466 -25.33 7.85 -17.63
C ARG A 466 -25.65 6.65 -16.74
N VAL A 467 -24.67 5.78 -16.45
CA VAL A 467 -24.86 4.65 -15.52
C VAL A 467 -25.22 5.15 -14.12
N ARG A 468 -24.51 6.16 -13.63
CA ARG A 468 -24.79 6.80 -12.33
C ARG A 468 -26.19 7.42 -12.29
N ALA A 469 -26.61 8.10 -13.35
CA ALA A 469 -27.95 8.65 -13.47
C ALA A 469 -29.02 7.55 -13.48
N ALA A 470 -28.79 6.46 -14.22
CA ALA A 470 -29.67 5.29 -14.25
C ALA A 470 -29.85 4.66 -12.85
N ARG A 471 -28.74 4.49 -12.10
CA ARG A 471 -28.82 4.04 -10.70
C ARG A 471 -29.64 4.99 -9.83
N THR A 472 -29.43 6.29 -9.99
CA THR A 472 -30.17 7.32 -9.24
C THR A 472 -31.68 7.23 -9.50
N THR A 473 -32.09 6.98 -10.75
CA THR A 473 -33.51 6.78 -11.12
C THR A 473 -34.13 5.56 -10.44
N LEU A 474 -33.38 4.47 -10.25
CA LEU A 474 -33.84 3.27 -9.54
C LEU A 474 -33.75 3.37 -8.02
N ASP A 475 -33.20 4.47 -7.50
CA ASP A 475 -32.74 4.58 -6.12
C ASP A 475 -31.79 3.45 -5.72
N LEU A 476 -30.97 2.97 -6.68
CA LEU A 476 -29.97 1.94 -6.47
C LEU A 476 -28.69 2.60 -5.94
N ARG A 477 -28.60 2.69 -4.60
CA ARG A 477 -27.47 3.30 -3.87
C ARG A 477 -26.79 2.24 -2.99
N PRO A 478 -25.49 2.38 -2.69
CA PRO A 478 -24.90 1.57 -1.66
C PRO A 478 -25.49 1.95 -0.30
N VAL A 479 -25.45 0.99 0.61
CA VAL A 479 -25.56 1.21 2.05
C VAL A 479 -24.16 1.13 2.65
N TYR A 480 -24.01 1.51 3.91
CA TYR A 480 -22.72 1.45 4.58
C TYR A 480 -22.81 0.54 5.81
N GLY A 481 -22.02 -0.53 5.81
CA GLY A 481 -21.81 -1.37 6.98
C GLY A 481 -20.79 -0.75 7.92
N GLN A 482 -20.85 -1.11 9.20
CA GLN A 482 -19.93 -0.63 10.23
C GLN A 482 -18.91 -1.72 10.61
N VAL A 483 -17.65 -1.35 10.75
CA VAL A 483 -16.63 -2.21 11.35
C VAL A 483 -16.82 -2.20 12.86
N ASP A 484 -17.09 -3.37 13.45
CA ASP A 484 -17.51 -3.49 14.84
C ASP A 484 -16.72 -4.48 15.70
N THR A 485 -15.76 -5.20 15.13
CA THR A 485 -14.98 -6.31 15.74
C THR A 485 -15.77 -7.58 16.07
N CYS A 486 -17.10 -7.60 15.97
CA CYS A 486 -17.94 -8.61 16.61
C CYS A 486 -19.14 -9.09 15.76
N ALA A 487 -19.17 -8.79 14.47
CA ALA A 487 -20.21 -9.23 13.54
C ALA A 487 -21.64 -8.91 14.06
N ALA A 488 -21.82 -7.67 14.49
CA ALA A 488 -23.03 -7.09 15.04
C ALA A 488 -23.56 -7.74 16.34
N GLU A 489 -22.77 -8.57 17.04
CA GLU A 489 -23.15 -9.10 18.35
C GLU A 489 -23.34 -7.97 19.38
N PHE A 490 -22.46 -6.96 19.33
CA PHE A 490 -22.51 -5.77 20.16
C PHE A 490 -22.62 -4.51 19.32
N ARG A 491 -23.18 -3.46 19.91
CA ARG A 491 -23.26 -2.16 19.24
C ARG A 491 -21.87 -1.53 19.12
N ALA A 492 -21.46 -1.20 17.90
CA ALA A 492 -20.31 -0.35 17.67
C ALA A 492 -20.66 1.15 17.83
N TYR A 493 -19.84 1.86 18.57
CA TYR A 493 -19.95 3.32 18.75
C TYR A 493 -18.94 4.08 17.87
N THR A 494 -17.94 3.39 17.33
CA THR A 494 -16.92 3.98 16.47
C THR A 494 -17.41 4.06 15.02
N PRO A 495 -17.51 5.26 14.44
CA PRO A 495 -18.07 5.49 13.10
C PRO A 495 -17.07 5.15 11.99
N TYR A 496 -16.80 3.85 11.85
CA TYR A 496 -15.88 3.28 10.87
C TYR A 496 -16.67 2.45 9.85
N PHE A 497 -16.72 2.91 8.60
CA PHE A 497 -17.68 2.43 7.61
C PHE A 497 -17.03 1.96 6.30
N TYR A 498 -17.77 1.10 5.59
CA TYR A 498 -17.49 0.68 4.22
C TYR A 498 -18.80 0.53 3.44
N SER A 499 -18.77 0.80 2.14
CA SER A 499 -19.93 0.66 1.25
C SER A 499 -20.19 -0.80 0.88
N THR A 500 -21.47 -1.16 0.77
CA THR A 500 -21.93 -2.43 0.21
C THR A 500 -23.32 -2.29 -0.42
N TRP A 501 -23.78 -3.27 -1.18
CA TRP A 501 -25.08 -3.24 -1.87
C TRP A 501 -26.14 -4.11 -1.19
N GLY A 502 -26.23 -3.99 0.15
CA GLY A 502 -27.25 -4.60 0.98
C GLY A 502 -28.43 -3.68 1.29
N GLU A 503 -29.25 -4.07 2.28
CA GLU A 503 -30.46 -3.32 2.66
C GLU A 503 -30.26 -2.39 3.85
N LEU A 504 -29.37 -2.74 4.79
CA LEU A 504 -29.17 -1.99 6.04
C LEU A 504 -28.05 -0.97 5.90
N ASN A 505 -28.37 0.30 6.14
CA ASN A 505 -27.38 1.38 6.23
C ASN A 505 -27.13 1.73 7.71
N GLU A 506 -25.93 1.43 8.17
CA GLU A 506 -25.50 1.63 9.56
C GLU A 506 -24.85 2.99 9.78
N SER A 507 -24.36 3.62 8.69
CA SER A 507 -23.96 5.02 8.75
C SER A 507 -25.20 5.90 8.95
N ARG A 508 -25.24 6.55 10.11
CA ARG A 508 -26.25 7.55 10.48
C ARG A 508 -25.63 8.94 10.45
N PRO A 509 -25.79 9.70 9.36
CA PRO A 509 -25.31 11.08 9.26
C PRO A 509 -25.91 11.95 10.37
N THR A 510 -25.14 12.90 10.87
CA THR A 510 -25.63 13.87 11.88
C THR A 510 -26.06 15.18 11.23
N ALA A 511 -26.64 16.10 12.00
CA ALA A 511 -26.98 17.45 11.53
C ALA A 511 -25.82 18.45 11.68
N ARG A 512 -24.66 18.03 12.21
CA ARG A 512 -23.50 18.93 12.36
C ARG A 512 -22.96 19.32 11.00
N ARG A 513 -22.27 20.47 10.97
CA ARG A 513 -21.54 20.91 9.78
C ARG A 513 -20.37 19.97 9.53
N LYS A 514 -20.28 19.43 8.31
CA LYS A 514 -19.33 18.39 7.93
C LYS A 514 -18.36 18.85 6.86
N ILE A 515 -17.08 18.59 7.07
CA ILE A 515 -16.04 18.76 6.05
C ILE A 515 -15.48 17.39 5.71
N MET A 516 -15.51 17.07 4.42
CA MET A 516 -14.90 15.86 3.88
C MET A 516 -13.42 16.12 3.57
N ILE A 517 -12.56 15.16 3.91
CA ILE A 517 -11.15 15.13 3.52
C ILE A 517 -10.93 13.88 2.68
N LEU A 518 -10.37 14.06 1.49
CA LEU A 518 -9.97 12.96 0.62
C LEU A 518 -8.49 12.66 0.83
N GLY A 519 -8.18 11.41 1.21
CA GLY A 519 -6.82 10.90 1.30
C GLY A 519 -6.18 10.66 -0.08
N GLY A 520 -5.01 10.01 -0.09
CA GLY A 520 -4.26 9.73 -1.31
C GLY A 520 -4.40 8.32 -1.89
N GLY A 521 -4.98 7.39 -1.12
CA GLY A 521 -4.99 5.97 -1.45
C GLY A 521 -3.63 5.32 -1.15
N PRO A 522 -3.27 4.21 -1.82
CA PRO A 522 -2.03 3.49 -1.56
C PRO A 522 -0.80 4.37 -1.79
N ASN A 523 0.15 4.28 -0.86
CA ASN A 523 1.46 4.91 -1.01
C ASN A 523 2.17 4.42 -2.29
N ARG A 524 2.97 5.31 -2.88
CA ARG A 524 3.78 5.05 -4.08
C ARG A 524 4.88 6.10 -4.22
N ILE A 525 5.89 5.83 -5.03
CA ILE A 525 7.02 6.76 -5.23
C ILE A 525 6.52 8.11 -5.78
N GLY A 526 6.69 9.17 -4.99
CA GLY A 526 6.21 10.53 -5.27
C GLY A 526 4.84 10.87 -4.66
N GLN A 527 4.19 9.91 -3.98
CA GLN A 527 2.99 10.09 -3.16
C GLN A 527 3.07 9.20 -1.94
N GLY A 528 3.77 9.68 -0.91
CA GLY A 528 4.00 8.96 0.33
C GLY A 528 3.21 9.50 1.51
N ILE A 529 3.75 9.22 2.69
CA ILE A 529 3.18 9.55 3.99
C ILE A 529 3.06 11.07 4.26
N GLU A 530 3.78 11.89 3.51
CA GLU A 530 3.69 13.35 3.56
C GLU A 530 2.27 13.86 3.28
N PHE A 531 1.53 13.22 2.38
CA PHE A 531 0.14 13.58 2.09
C PHE A 531 -0.81 13.10 3.17
N ASP A 532 -0.55 11.91 3.74
CA ASP A 532 -1.31 11.40 4.88
C ASP A 532 -1.18 12.35 6.09
N TYR A 533 0.04 12.82 6.36
CA TYR A 533 0.34 13.80 7.38
C TYR A 533 -0.54 15.06 7.23
N CYS A 534 -0.61 15.63 6.01
CA CYS A 534 -1.47 16.78 5.73
C CYS A 534 -2.95 16.49 5.99
N CYS A 535 -3.46 15.33 5.56
CA CYS A 535 -4.84 14.92 5.81
C CYS A 535 -5.16 14.79 7.31
N VAL A 536 -4.24 14.24 8.10
CA VAL A 536 -4.39 14.07 9.56
C VAL A 536 -4.42 15.42 10.26
N HIS A 537 -3.48 16.32 9.97
CA HIS A 537 -3.48 17.67 10.56
C HIS A 537 -4.73 18.46 10.18
N ALA A 538 -5.24 18.31 8.96
CA ALA A 538 -6.49 18.92 8.55
C ALA A 538 -7.68 18.41 9.37
N ALA A 539 -7.73 17.10 9.65
CA ALA A 539 -8.74 16.52 10.52
C ALA A 539 -8.67 17.10 11.93
N PHE A 540 -7.47 17.15 12.54
CA PHE A 540 -7.28 17.72 13.88
C PHE A 540 -7.68 19.19 13.95
N ALA A 541 -7.25 20.00 12.98
CA ALA A 541 -7.57 21.43 12.93
C ALA A 541 -9.07 21.69 12.76
N LEU A 542 -9.74 20.96 11.86
CA LEU A 542 -11.18 21.13 11.60
C LEU A 542 -12.03 20.67 12.78
N ARG A 543 -11.65 19.57 13.45
CA ARG A 543 -12.28 19.13 14.70
C ARG A 543 -12.14 20.18 15.80
N GLY A 544 -10.93 20.76 15.95
CA GLY A 544 -10.68 21.87 16.85
C GLY A 544 -11.54 23.10 16.55
N ALA A 545 -11.87 23.33 15.27
CA ALA A 545 -12.78 24.39 14.82
C ALA A 545 -14.28 24.02 14.92
N GLY A 546 -14.62 22.84 15.46
CA GLY A 546 -16.00 22.41 15.75
C GLY A 546 -16.73 21.70 14.60
N PHE A 547 -16.05 21.47 13.47
CA PHE A 547 -16.61 20.66 12.37
C PHE A 547 -16.66 19.18 12.74
N GLU A 548 -17.59 18.47 12.12
CA GLU A 548 -17.55 17.01 12.05
C GLU A 548 -16.75 16.60 10.80
N VAL A 549 -15.66 15.88 10.99
CA VAL A 549 -14.74 15.53 9.89
C VAL A 549 -15.08 14.16 9.32
N VAL A 550 -15.27 14.11 7.99
CA VAL A 550 -15.48 12.88 7.22
C VAL A 550 -14.19 12.54 6.46
N MET A 551 -13.47 11.51 6.89
CA MET A 551 -12.27 11.04 6.21
C MET A 551 -12.62 9.94 5.21
N VAL A 552 -12.10 10.04 3.98
CA VAL A 552 -12.23 8.99 2.94
C VAL A 552 -10.84 8.61 2.47
N ASN A 553 -10.43 7.35 2.69
CA ASN A 553 -9.14 6.84 2.23
C ASN A 553 -9.15 5.29 2.20
N SER A 554 -8.21 4.68 1.48
CA SER A 554 -8.12 3.21 1.26
C SER A 554 -6.76 2.61 1.65
N ASN A 555 -5.86 3.38 2.25
CA ASN A 555 -4.54 2.90 2.67
C ASN A 555 -4.59 2.35 4.10
N PRO A 556 -4.28 1.06 4.33
CA PRO A 556 -4.33 0.47 5.66
C PRO A 556 -3.15 0.86 6.57
N GLU A 557 -2.05 1.36 6.00
CA GLU A 557 -0.81 1.69 6.75
C GLU A 557 -0.87 3.06 7.45
N THR A 558 -1.90 3.86 7.15
CA THR A 558 -1.90 5.29 7.47
C THR A 558 -2.62 5.66 8.76
N VAL A 559 -2.29 6.84 9.28
CA VAL A 559 -2.96 7.42 10.46
C VAL A 559 -4.29 8.05 10.06
N SER A 560 -4.47 8.52 8.82
CA SER A 560 -5.78 9.01 8.36
C SER A 560 -6.87 7.94 8.42
N THR A 561 -6.53 6.67 8.21
CA THR A 561 -7.46 5.54 8.33
C THR A 561 -7.51 4.96 9.75
N ASP A 562 -6.95 5.64 10.74
CA ASP A 562 -7.30 5.41 12.13
C ASP A 562 -8.64 6.07 12.47
N TYR A 563 -9.52 5.31 13.11
CA TYR A 563 -10.84 5.80 13.49
C TYR A 563 -10.79 6.88 14.58
N ASP A 564 -9.67 7.02 15.32
CA ASP A 564 -9.47 8.09 16.30
C ASP A 564 -9.18 9.45 15.63
N THR A 565 -8.74 9.44 14.36
CA THR A 565 -8.30 10.65 13.63
C THR A 565 -9.46 11.55 13.22
N SER A 566 -10.57 10.97 12.75
CA SER A 566 -11.72 11.70 12.21
C SER A 566 -13.00 11.36 12.98
N ASP A 567 -14.03 12.19 12.83
CA ASP A 567 -15.32 11.89 13.48
C ASP A 567 -16.10 10.82 12.71
N ARG A 568 -15.80 10.59 11.44
CA ARG A 568 -16.40 9.55 10.59
C ARG A 568 -15.37 9.08 9.56
N LEU A 569 -15.03 7.80 9.60
CA LEU A 569 -14.08 7.18 8.67
C LEU A 569 -14.81 6.31 7.65
N TYR A 570 -14.55 6.55 6.37
CA TYR A 570 -14.97 5.71 5.26
C TYR A 570 -13.75 5.05 4.62
N PHE A 571 -13.64 3.73 4.76
CA PHE A 571 -12.58 2.94 4.13
C PHE A 571 -12.95 2.58 2.70
N GLU A 572 -12.87 3.56 1.81
CA GLU A 572 -13.44 3.47 0.48
C GLU A 572 -12.44 3.82 -0.63
N PRO A 573 -12.61 3.27 -1.84
CA PRO A 573 -11.85 3.70 -3.00
C PRO A 573 -12.00 5.20 -3.25
N LEU A 574 -10.93 5.85 -3.68
CA LEU A 574 -10.94 7.27 -4.04
C LEU A 574 -11.33 7.45 -5.50
N THR A 575 -12.54 7.02 -5.84
CA THR A 575 -13.12 7.22 -7.17
C THR A 575 -14.22 8.27 -7.14
N LEU A 576 -14.56 8.83 -8.31
CA LEU A 576 -15.67 9.76 -8.43
C LEU A 576 -17.00 9.13 -7.99
N GLU A 577 -17.22 7.86 -8.30
CA GLU A 577 -18.42 7.12 -7.90
C GLU A 577 -18.54 7.05 -6.37
N ASP A 578 -17.52 6.48 -5.72
CA ASP A 578 -17.53 6.16 -4.30
C ASP A 578 -17.59 7.45 -3.45
N VAL A 579 -16.79 8.46 -3.80
CA VAL A 579 -16.75 9.76 -3.12
C VAL A 579 -18.10 10.50 -3.22
N LEU A 580 -18.76 10.46 -4.37
CA LEU A 580 -20.07 11.13 -4.53
C LEU A 580 -21.16 10.49 -3.69
N HIS A 581 -21.12 9.16 -3.48
CA HIS A 581 -22.10 8.50 -2.61
C HIS A 581 -21.93 8.97 -1.17
N ILE A 582 -20.69 9.01 -0.68
CA ILE A 582 -20.39 9.43 0.69
C ILE A 582 -20.77 10.90 0.87
N TYR A 583 -20.34 11.78 -0.04
CA TYR A 583 -20.58 13.22 0.06
C TYR A 583 -22.07 13.56 0.14
N ARG A 584 -22.88 12.88 -0.69
CA ARG A 584 -24.34 13.06 -0.72
C ARG A 584 -25.04 12.43 0.48
N GLN A 585 -24.60 11.24 0.92
CA GLN A 585 -25.17 10.60 2.11
C GLN A 585 -24.91 11.44 3.36
N GLU A 586 -23.68 11.91 3.54
CA GLU A 586 -23.30 12.70 4.72
C GLU A 586 -23.84 14.14 4.67
N GLY A 587 -24.21 14.63 3.49
CA GLY A 587 -24.63 16.02 3.31
C GLY A 587 -23.51 16.99 3.69
N CYS A 588 -22.30 16.74 3.21
CA CYS A 588 -21.12 17.52 3.56
C CYS A 588 -21.22 18.98 3.08
N ASP A 589 -20.76 19.93 3.91
CA ASP A 589 -20.73 21.37 3.58
C ASP A 589 -19.59 21.74 2.63
N GLY A 590 -18.57 20.89 2.53
CA GLY A 590 -17.40 21.09 1.70
C GLY A 590 -16.49 19.87 1.66
N ALA A 591 -15.61 19.80 0.66
CA ALA A 591 -14.59 18.77 0.52
C ALA A 591 -13.21 19.39 0.27
N ILE A 592 -12.20 18.87 0.96
CA ILE A 592 -10.78 19.17 0.76
C ILE A 592 -10.20 18.11 -0.18
N VAL A 593 -9.59 18.57 -1.27
CA VAL A 593 -9.00 17.72 -2.33
C VAL A 593 -7.49 17.93 -2.48
N GLN A 594 -6.93 18.93 -1.81
CA GLN A 594 -5.57 19.41 -2.04
C GLN A 594 -4.51 18.67 -1.20
N PHE A 595 -4.90 17.90 -0.18
CA PHE A 595 -3.98 17.31 0.78
C PHE A 595 -3.61 15.86 0.51
N GLY A 596 -4.44 15.10 -0.22
CA GLY A 596 -4.15 13.70 -0.55
C GLY A 596 -3.29 13.50 -1.80
N GLY A 597 -2.63 14.54 -2.31
CA GLY A 597 -1.83 14.45 -3.54
C GLY A 597 -2.67 14.32 -4.81
N GLN A 598 -2.14 13.67 -5.85
CA GLN A 598 -2.78 13.68 -7.19
C GLN A 598 -4.11 12.93 -7.25
N THR A 599 -4.28 11.90 -6.41
CA THR A 599 -5.49 11.06 -6.44
C THR A 599 -6.75 11.93 -6.29
N PRO A 600 -6.92 12.72 -5.21
CA PRO A 600 -8.06 13.61 -5.10
C PRO A 600 -8.00 14.82 -6.04
N LEU A 601 -6.81 15.34 -6.39
CA LEU A 601 -6.69 16.44 -7.36
C LEU A 601 -7.30 16.05 -8.72
N ASN A 602 -7.04 14.83 -9.20
CA ASN A 602 -7.62 14.30 -10.44
C ASN A 602 -9.15 14.19 -10.41
N LEU A 603 -9.76 14.09 -9.21
CA LEU A 603 -11.22 14.02 -9.07
C LEU A 603 -11.88 15.40 -9.08
N THR A 604 -11.12 16.47 -8.87
CA THR A 604 -11.64 17.84 -8.63
C THR A 604 -12.64 18.29 -9.70
N ALA A 605 -12.32 18.11 -10.98
CA ALA A 605 -13.19 18.52 -12.08
C ALA A 605 -14.52 17.73 -12.08
N GLY A 606 -14.45 16.41 -11.91
CA GLY A 606 -15.63 15.55 -11.84
C GLY A 606 -16.50 15.81 -10.62
N LEU A 607 -15.89 16.08 -9.47
CA LEU A 607 -16.58 16.44 -8.22
C LEU A 607 -17.31 17.77 -8.38
N THR A 608 -16.63 18.78 -8.91
CA THR A 608 -17.20 20.12 -9.14
C THR A 608 -18.38 20.06 -10.12
N ALA A 609 -18.23 19.34 -11.23
CA ALA A 609 -19.30 19.13 -12.21
C ALA A 609 -20.51 18.41 -11.60
N ALA A 610 -20.28 17.52 -10.63
CA ALA A 610 -21.33 16.81 -9.90
C ALA A 610 -21.94 17.59 -8.72
N GLY A 611 -21.56 18.86 -8.54
CA GLY A 611 -22.11 19.77 -7.53
C GLY A 611 -21.45 19.70 -6.15
N VAL A 612 -20.28 19.06 -6.03
CA VAL A 612 -19.50 19.05 -4.79
C VAL A 612 -18.89 20.42 -4.55
N ARG A 613 -19.05 20.96 -3.34
CA ARG A 613 -18.37 22.19 -2.93
C ARG A 613 -16.93 21.89 -2.53
N VAL A 614 -16.01 22.00 -3.48
CA VAL A 614 -14.57 21.98 -3.18
C VAL A 614 -14.20 23.25 -2.43
N ILE A 615 -13.59 23.12 -1.25
CA ILE A 615 -13.16 24.24 -0.40
C ILE A 615 -11.63 24.39 -0.45
N GLY A 616 -11.12 25.59 -0.14
CA GLY A 616 -9.71 25.93 -0.32
C GLY A 616 -9.46 26.53 -1.70
N THR A 617 -8.29 26.23 -2.30
CA THR A 617 -7.93 26.70 -3.65
C THR A 617 -9.02 26.32 -4.66
N PRO A 618 -9.57 27.27 -5.43
CA PRO A 618 -10.63 26.99 -6.39
C PRO A 618 -10.18 25.96 -7.45
N PRO A 619 -11.09 25.09 -7.93
CA PRO A 619 -10.79 24.15 -9.02
C PRO A 619 -10.15 24.79 -10.25
N ALA A 620 -10.62 25.98 -10.64
CA ALA A 620 -10.06 26.72 -11.78
C ALA A 620 -8.61 27.18 -11.52
N SER A 621 -8.25 27.52 -10.28
CA SER A 621 -6.88 27.89 -9.92
C SER A 621 -5.97 26.67 -9.88
N ILE A 622 -6.47 25.51 -9.43
CA ILE A 622 -5.75 24.23 -9.52
C ILE A 622 -5.47 23.91 -10.99
N GLU A 623 -6.49 23.98 -11.84
CA GLU A 623 -6.35 23.77 -13.29
C GLU A 623 -5.38 24.78 -13.92
N ALA A 624 -5.45 26.06 -13.57
CA ALA A 624 -4.55 27.08 -14.09
C ALA A 624 -3.08 26.86 -13.69
N ALA A 625 -2.83 26.19 -12.56
CA ALA A 625 -1.49 25.85 -12.10
C ALA A 625 -0.97 24.53 -12.71
N GLU A 626 -1.83 23.53 -12.91
CA GLU A 626 -1.46 22.24 -13.52
C GLU A 626 -1.40 22.31 -15.05
N ASP A 627 -2.29 23.08 -15.68
CA ASP A 627 -2.29 23.34 -17.12
C ASP A 627 -1.15 24.29 -17.46
N ARG A 628 -0.18 23.76 -18.20
CA ARG A 628 1.06 24.49 -18.47
C ARG A 628 0.88 25.69 -19.38
N GLN A 629 -0.11 25.67 -20.28
CA GLN A 629 -0.37 26.80 -21.16
C GLN A 629 -0.99 27.95 -20.36
N GLN A 630 -1.94 27.64 -19.47
CA GLN A 630 -2.51 28.62 -18.54
C GLN A 630 -1.46 29.14 -17.58
N PHE A 631 -0.61 28.26 -17.02
CA PHE A 631 0.45 28.66 -16.10
C PHE A 631 1.51 29.54 -16.78
N GLN A 632 1.94 29.22 -18.00
CA GLN A 632 2.87 30.06 -18.76
C GLN A 632 2.29 31.46 -19.01
N GLN A 633 1.02 31.56 -19.37
CA GLN A 633 0.34 32.86 -19.55
C GLN A 633 0.26 33.64 -18.24
N LEU A 634 -0.03 32.96 -17.13
CA LEU A 634 -0.07 33.54 -15.79
C LEU A 634 1.30 34.12 -15.41
N VAL A 635 2.36 33.33 -15.50
CA VAL A 635 3.73 33.70 -15.14
C VAL A 635 4.23 34.87 -16.01
N ALA A 636 3.95 34.84 -17.32
CA ALA A 636 4.29 35.94 -18.23
C ALA A 636 3.56 37.24 -17.86
N ARG A 637 2.26 37.18 -17.52
CA ARG A 637 1.47 38.33 -17.08
C ARG A 637 2.00 38.93 -15.76
N LEU A 638 2.55 38.09 -14.88
CA LEU A 638 3.14 38.51 -13.61
C LEU A 638 4.58 39.04 -13.78
N GLY A 639 5.17 38.97 -14.98
CA GLY A 639 6.55 39.36 -15.22
C GLY A 639 7.58 38.43 -14.57
N ILE A 640 7.18 37.20 -14.25
CA ILE A 640 8.07 36.19 -13.65
C ILE A 640 8.80 35.48 -14.81
N PRO A 641 10.14 35.32 -14.75
CA PRO A 641 10.89 34.65 -15.81
C PRO A 641 10.59 33.14 -15.82
N GLN A 642 10.49 32.56 -17.02
CA GLN A 642 10.35 31.11 -17.25
C GLN A 642 11.32 30.68 -18.36
N PRO A 643 11.88 29.46 -18.31
CA PRO A 643 12.67 28.91 -19.42
C PRO A 643 11.88 28.89 -20.73
N ASP A 644 12.57 29.06 -21.86
CA ASP A 644 11.98 28.89 -23.19
C ASP A 644 11.41 27.48 -23.32
N SER A 645 10.16 27.38 -23.78
CA SER A 645 9.45 26.11 -23.87
C SER A 645 8.63 26.00 -25.15
N GLY A 646 8.16 24.78 -25.44
CA GLY A 646 7.23 24.48 -26.52
C GLY A 646 6.52 23.14 -26.31
N VAL A 647 5.55 22.89 -27.17
CA VAL A 647 4.66 21.74 -27.11
C VAL A 647 4.78 20.97 -28.42
N ALA A 648 4.83 19.65 -28.34
CA ALA A 648 4.89 18.77 -29.50
C ALA A 648 3.98 17.55 -29.32
N VAL A 649 3.27 17.18 -30.39
CA VAL A 649 2.49 15.92 -30.44
C VAL A 649 3.13 14.86 -31.34
N SER A 650 4.24 15.22 -32.01
CA SER A 650 5.01 14.30 -32.85
C SER A 650 6.51 14.51 -32.67
N ALA A 651 7.32 13.50 -33.02
CA ALA A 651 8.77 13.61 -32.97
C ALA A 651 9.32 14.73 -33.87
N ALA A 652 8.69 14.97 -35.04
CA ALA A 652 9.10 16.04 -35.94
C ALA A 652 8.85 17.45 -35.36
N GLU A 653 7.70 17.64 -34.72
CA GLU A 653 7.41 18.88 -33.98
C GLU A 653 8.35 19.05 -32.80
N ALA A 654 8.64 17.95 -32.09
CA ALA A 654 9.54 17.96 -30.95
C ALA A 654 10.95 18.43 -31.36
N GLU A 655 11.48 17.91 -32.47
CA GLU A 655 12.78 18.34 -33.02
C GLU A 655 12.77 19.81 -33.43
N ALA A 656 11.71 20.28 -34.07
CA ALA A 656 11.59 21.68 -34.46
C ALA A 656 11.58 22.62 -33.23
N VAL A 657 10.87 22.22 -32.18
CA VAL A 657 10.84 22.94 -30.90
C VAL A 657 12.20 22.90 -30.21
N ALA A 658 12.83 21.73 -30.11
CA ALA A 658 14.13 21.55 -29.47
C ALA A 658 15.24 22.35 -30.17
N ARG A 659 15.27 22.39 -31.51
CA ARG A 659 16.21 23.22 -32.27
C ARG A 659 15.98 24.71 -32.11
N ARG A 660 14.73 25.15 -31.93
CA ARG A 660 14.39 26.56 -31.63
C ARG A 660 14.87 26.96 -30.23
N ILE A 661 14.70 26.08 -29.25
CA ILE A 661 15.05 26.33 -27.84
C ILE A 661 16.56 26.19 -27.59
N GLY A 662 17.19 25.21 -28.24
CA GLY A 662 18.59 24.81 -28.04
C GLY A 662 18.74 23.71 -26.99
N TYR A 663 19.59 22.72 -27.29
CA TYR A 663 19.93 21.63 -26.37
C TYR A 663 20.91 22.09 -25.26
N PRO A 664 20.91 21.42 -24.09
CA PRO A 664 20.00 20.34 -23.70
C PRO A 664 18.56 20.82 -23.42
N VAL A 665 17.59 19.95 -23.69
CA VAL A 665 16.16 20.20 -23.41
C VAL A 665 15.61 19.15 -22.45
N LEU A 666 14.68 19.55 -21.60
CA LEU A 666 13.94 18.67 -20.73
C LEU A 666 12.63 18.28 -21.41
N MET A 667 12.46 16.99 -21.72
CA MET A 667 11.24 16.44 -22.29
C MET A 667 10.33 15.92 -21.17
N ARG A 668 9.07 16.36 -21.14
CA ARG A 668 8.12 16.06 -20.05
C ARG A 668 6.72 15.69 -20.60
N PRO A 669 6.15 14.55 -20.23
CA PRO A 669 4.73 14.27 -20.47
C PRO A 669 3.83 15.23 -19.68
N SER A 670 2.60 15.44 -20.16
CA SER A 670 1.58 16.25 -19.46
C SER A 670 0.91 15.45 -18.33
N PHE A 671 0.46 16.13 -17.25
CA PHE A 671 -0.31 15.55 -16.12
C PHE A 671 0.37 14.38 -15.37
N VAL A 672 1.67 14.50 -15.11
CA VAL A 672 2.45 13.52 -14.32
C VAL A 672 3.21 14.20 -13.19
N LEU A 673 3.31 13.52 -12.05
CA LEU A 673 4.14 13.91 -10.89
C LEU A 673 5.33 12.96 -10.73
N GLY A 674 6.32 13.39 -9.95
CA GLY A 674 7.44 12.54 -9.57
C GLY A 674 8.31 12.13 -10.76
N GLY A 675 8.49 13.03 -11.73
CA GLY A 675 9.39 12.84 -12.88
C GLY A 675 9.01 11.72 -13.86
N ARG A 676 7.78 11.19 -13.83
CA ARG A 676 7.43 10.01 -14.64
C ARG A 676 7.63 10.27 -16.15
N ALA A 677 8.50 9.45 -16.76
CA ALA A 677 8.90 9.55 -18.16
C ALA A 677 9.46 10.92 -18.59
N MET A 678 10.00 11.70 -17.63
CA MET A 678 10.79 12.90 -17.92
C MET A 678 12.23 12.51 -18.26
N VAL A 679 12.83 13.20 -19.24
CA VAL A 679 14.20 12.92 -19.65
C VAL A 679 14.90 14.18 -20.16
N ILE A 680 16.17 14.34 -19.80
CA ILE A 680 17.03 15.38 -20.37
C ILE A 680 17.58 14.84 -21.68
N VAL A 681 17.33 15.58 -22.76
CA VAL A 681 17.67 15.24 -24.13
C VAL A 681 18.77 16.17 -24.61
N TYR A 682 19.83 15.60 -25.17
CA TYR A 682 21.03 16.33 -25.60
C TYR A 682 21.14 16.48 -27.12
N ASP A 683 20.39 15.69 -27.88
CA ASP A 683 20.42 15.68 -29.35
C ASP A 683 19.12 15.13 -29.97
N ASP A 684 19.00 15.27 -31.28
CA ASP A 684 17.82 14.83 -32.05
C ASP A 684 17.62 13.30 -32.01
N GLU A 685 18.69 12.52 -31.89
CA GLU A 685 18.61 11.05 -31.87
C GLU A 685 17.95 10.56 -30.58
N MET A 686 18.41 11.10 -29.44
CA MET A 686 17.85 10.84 -28.13
C MET A 686 16.38 11.31 -28.07
N LEU A 687 16.06 12.46 -28.67
CA LEU A 687 14.68 12.98 -28.71
C LEU A 687 13.73 12.00 -29.40
N ARG A 688 14.09 11.50 -30.60
CA ARG A 688 13.27 10.53 -31.35
C ARG A 688 13.03 9.25 -30.56
N ARG A 689 14.07 8.72 -29.91
CA ARG A 689 13.98 7.49 -29.12
C ARG A 689 12.96 7.63 -27.99
N TYR A 690 13.03 8.73 -27.24
CA TYR A 690 12.16 8.91 -26.08
C TYR A 690 10.76 9.39 -26.43
N MET A 691 10.58 10.12 -27.54
CA MET A 691 9.24 10.54 -27.98
C MET A 691 8.34 9.33 -28.28
N GLY A 692 8.89 8.24 -28.83
CA GLY A 692 8.15 6.99 -29.04
C GLY A 692 7.57 6.43 -27.73
N ALA A 693 8.40 6.38 -26.68
CA ALA A 693 7.98 5.88 -25.37
C ALA A 693 7.05 6.86 -24.61
N ALA A 694 7.26 8.17 -24.75
CA ALA A 694 6.46 9.19 -24.07
C ALA A 694 5.02 9.29 -24.60
N VAL A 695 4.83 9.09 -25.91
CA VAL A 695 3.50 9.09 -26.55
C VAL A 695 2.65 7.90 -26.10
N GLU A 696 3.26 6.74 -25.79
CA GLU A 696 2.54 5.59 -25.24
C GLU A 696 2.01 5.86 -23.81
N VAL A 697 2.76 6.63 -23.01
CA VAL A 697 2.37 6.98 -21.62
C VAL A 697 1.32 8.10 -21.58
N SER A 698 1.37 8.99 -22.57
CA SER A 698 0.54 10.19 -22.67
C SER A 698 -0.59 9.94 -23.67
N GLU A 699 -1.68 9.27 -23.25
CA GLU A 699 -2.87 8.91 -24.05
C GLU A 699 -3.32 10.02 -25.03
N SER A 700 -2.67 10.12 -26.20
CA SER A 700 -2.82 11.20 -27.20
C SER A 700 -2.60 12.65 -26.71
N ARG A 701 -1.93 12.87 -25.58
CA ARG A 701 -1.67 14.21 -25.03
C ARG A 701 -0.27 14.74 -25.41
N PRO A 702 -0.09 16.06 -25.55
CA PRO A 702 1.16 16.65 -25.97
C PRO A 702 2.31 16.44 -24.97
N VAL A 703 3.52 16.36 -25.51
CA VAL A 703 4.80 16.34 -24.78
C VAL A 703 5.38 17.74 -24.76
N LEU A 704 5.93 18.12 -23.62
CA LEU A 704 6.50 19.44 -23.38
C LEU A 704 8.03 19.38 -23.47
N ILE A 705 8.59 20.42 -24.07
CA ILE A 705 10.02 20.55 -24.29
C ILE A 705 10.43 21.90 -23.75
N ASP A 706 11.25 21.88 -22.71
CA ASP A 706 11.72 23.06 -22.02
C ASP A 706 13.24 23.18 -22.15
N ARG A 707 13.76 24.40 -22.18
CA ARG A 707 15.20 24.61 -22.04
C ARG A 707 15.66 24.06 -20.69
N PHE A 708 16.63 23.15 -20.71
CA PHE A 708 17.22 22.66 -19.48
C PHE A 708 18.20 23.71 -18.92
N LEU A 709 18.05 24.05 -17.64
CA LEU A 709 18.88 25.03 -16.96
C LEU A 709 20.08 24.32 -16.32
N GLU A 710 21.18 24.23 -17.06
CA GLU A 710 22.41 23.64 -16.52
C GLU A 710 23.02 24.50 -15.40
N ASN A 711 23.61 23.85 -14.40
CA ASN A 711 24.28 24.50 -13.27
C ASN A 711 23.40 25.46 -12.47
N ALA A 712 22.08 25.21 -12.42
CA ALA A 712 21.13 26.00 -11.65
C ALA A 712 20.90 25.37 -10.27
N VAL A 713 20.80 26.21 -9.23
CA VAL A 713 20.32 25.80 -7.91
C VAL A 713 18.80 25.69 -7.96
N GLU A 714 18.26 24.59 -7.45
CA GLU A 714 16.82 24.40 -7.32
C GLU A 714 16.35 24.82 -5.91
N VAL A 715 15.11 25.33 -5.84
CA VAL A 715 14.54 25.89 -4.63
C VAL A 715 13.07 25.50 -4.53
N ASP A 716 12.66 24.98 -3.37
CA ASP A 716 11.26 24.77 -3.02
C ASP A 716 10.78 25.84 -2.04
N VAL A 717 9.53 26.27 -2.21
CA VAL A 717 8.89 27.29 -1.35
C VAL A 717 7.48 26.87 -1.01
N ASP A 718 7.25 26.56 0.26
CA ASP A 718 5.92 26.33 0.79
C ASP A 718 5.33 27.62 1.34
N CYS A 719 4.08 27.90 0.98
CA CYS A 719 3.35 29.06 1.47
C CYS A 719 1.86 28.77 1.68
N ILE A 720 1.22 29.60 2.49
CA ILE A 720 -0.22 29.59 2.77
C ILE A 720 -0.75 30.99 2.46
N SER A 721 -1.89 31.07 1.80
CA SER A 721 -2.57 32.32 1.47
C SER A 721 -4.05 32.22 1.82
N ASP A 722 -4.60 33.25 2.45
CA ASP A 722 -6.05 33.40 2.68
C ASP A 722 -6.72 34.35 1.66
N GLY A 723 -5.95 34.84 0.68
CA GLY A 723 -6.37 35.82 -0.33
C GLY A 723 -5.99 37.27 0.02
N GLU A 724 -5.75 37.58 1.30
CA GLU A 724 -5.30 38.90 1.76
C GLU A 724 -3.83 38.86 2.20
N ILE A 725 -3.48 37.87 3.01
CA ILE A 725 -2.17 37.65 3.60
C ILE A 725 -1.59 36.35 3.02
N THR A 726 -0.36 36.45 2.52
CA THR A 726 0.44 35.29 2.12
C THR A 726 1.62 35.13 3.06
N VAL A 727 1.63 34.00 3.77
CA VAL A 727 2.69 33.60 4.70
C VAL A 727 3.55 32.54 4.03
N LEU A 728 4.86 32.79 3.98
CA LEU A 728 5.81 31.76 3.54
C LEU A 728 6.19 30.90 4.74
N GLY A 729 6.02 29.58 4.61
CA GLY A 729 6.43 28.62 5.62
C GLY A 729 7.94 28.42 5.62
N GLY A 730 8.53 28.24 4.43
CA GLY A 730 9.96 27.99 4.28
C GLY A 730 10.46 28.22 2.86
N ILE A 731 11.74 28.57 2.74
CA ILE A 731 12.47 28.54 1.46
C ILE A 731 13.56 27.48 1.66
N MET A 732 13.56 26.46 0.82
CA MET A 732 14.45 25.30 0.91
C MET A 732 15.38 25.30 -0.30
N GLU A 733 16.69 25.32 -0.06
CA GLU A 733 17.70 25.24 -1.12
C GLU A 733 18.13 23.79 -1.32
N HIS A 734 18.08 23.29 -2.56
CA HIS A 734 18.54 21.94 -2.86
C HIS A 734 20.07 21.88 -2.87
N VAL A 735 20.61 20.76 -2.40
CA VAL A 735 22.05 20.46 -2.47
C VAL A 735 22.42 20.08 -3.90
N GLU A 736 21.62 19.20 -4.50
CA GLU A 736 21.71 18.84 -5.91
C GLU A 736 21.23 19.98 -6.81
N LEU A 737 21.84 20.09 -7.99
CA LEU A 737 21.47 21.07 -9.00
C LEU A 737 20.16 20.66 -9.69
N ALA A 738 19.45 21.64 -10.24
CA ALA A 738 18.24 21.43 -11.02
C ALA A 738 18.48 20.38 -12.12
N GLY A 739 17.64 19.35 -12.15
CA GLY A 739 17.79 18.18 -13.01
C GLY A 739 17.80 16.86 -12.23
N VAL A 740 18.17 16.90 -10.96
CA VAL A 740 17.75 15.89 -9.98
C VAL A 740 16.36 16.28 -9.48
N HIS A 741 15.43 15.34 -9.43
CA HIS A 741 14.05 15.64 -9.03
C HIS A 741 14.00 16.06 -7.55
N SER A 742 13.20 17.07 -7.18
CA SER A 742 13.11 17.59 -5.81
C SER A 742 12.91 16.51 -4.74
N GLY A 743 12.02 15.55 -5.01
CA GLY A 743 11.79 14.40 -4.12
C GLY A 743 12.97 13.44 -3.90
N ASP A 744 14.02 13.53 -4.72
CA ASP A 744 15.29 12.77 -4.58
C ASP A 744 16.45 13.65 -4.10
N SER A 745 16.26 14.97 -4.04
CA SER A 745 17.28 15.94 -3.63
C SER A 745 17.32 16.10 -2.10
N ALA A 746 18.51 16.24 -1.54
CA ALA A 746 18.65 16.79 -0.21
C ALA A 746 18.36 18.30 -0.25
N CYS A 747 17.75 18.84 0.80
CA CYS A 747 17.49 20.28 0.91
C CYS A 747 17.88 20.84 2.27
N VAL A 748 18.13 22.14 2.31
CA VAL A 748 18.54 22.87 3.51
C VAL A 748 17.60 24.05 3.76
N LEU A 749 17.12 24.15 5.00
CA LEU A 749 16.31 25.24 5.50
C LEU A 749 16.97 25.83 6.76
N PRO A 750 17.34 27.14 6.78
CA PRO A 750 17.22 28.12 5.69
C PRO A 750 18.29 27.94 4.58
N PRO A 751 18.13 28.59 3.42
CA PRO A 751 19.08 28.50 2.29
C PRO A 751 20.51 28.94 2.68
N PRO A 752 21.53 28.07 2.54
CA PRO A 752 22.90 28.40 2.93
C PRO A 752 23.65 29.28 1.93
N THR A 753 23.34 29.24 0.63
CA THR A 753 24.12 29.94 -0.40
C THR A 753 23.34 31.02 -1.15
N LEU A 754 22.01 30.98 -1.15
CA LEU A 754 21.19 32.00 -1.84
C LEU A 754 21.38 33.39 -1.24
N SER A 755 21.69 34.36 -2.10
CA SER A 755 21.82 35.77 -1.72
C SER A 755 20.50 36.33 -1.16
N SER A 756 20.59 37.33 -0.27
CA SER A 756 19.40 38.00 0.29
C SER A 756 18.50 38.61 -0.81
N GLY A 757 19.10 39.16 -1.87
CA GLY A 757 18.38 39.67 -3.03
C GLY A 757 17.60 38.59 -3.77
N THR A 758 18.23 37.44 -4.03
CA THR A 758 17.57 36.28 -4.65
C THR A 758 16.41 35.77 -3.81
N GLN A 759 16.62 35.61 -2.49
CA GLN A 759 15.54 35.17 -1.60
C GLN A 759 14.39 36.19 -1.56
N GLN A 760 14.68 37.49 -1.67
CA GLN A 760 13.65 38.52 -1.74
C GLN A 760 12.83 38.42 -3.04
N THR A 761 13.49 38.21 -4.19
CA THR A 761 12.81 37.96 -5.46
C THR A 761 11.90 36.73 -5.38
N ILE A 762 12.39 35.64 -4.78
CA ILE A 762 11.58 34.42 -4.56
C ILE A 762 10.34 34.76 -3.73
N ARG A 763 10.49 35.49 -2.62
CA ARG A 763 9.35 35.94 -1.79
C ARG A 763 8.33 36.76 -2.56
N GLU A 764 8.79 37.66 -3.43
CA GLU A 764 7.92 38.50 -4.26
C GLU A 764 7.15 37.66 -5.28
N TYR A 765 7.83 36.73 -5.96
CA TYR A 765 7.20 35.83 -6.93
C TYR A 765 6.20 34.89 -6.27
N THR A 766 6.53 34.29 -5.13
CA THR A 766 5.60 33.43 -4.38
C THR A 766 4.32 34.18 -4.00
N ARG A 767 4.44 35.42 -3.50
CA ARG A 767 3.27 36.24 -3.16
C ARG A 767 2.46 36.67 -4.39
N ALA A 768 3.13 36.95 -5.51
CA ALA A 768 2.46 37.30 -6.75
C ALA A 768 1.66 36.12 -7.30
N LEU A 769 2.23 34.91 -7.27
CA LEU A 769 1.55 33.67 -7.67
C LEU A 769 0.36 33.38 -6.75
N ALA A 770 0.56 33.42 -5.44
CA ALA A 770 -0.49 33.13 -4.45
C ALA A 770 -1.66 34.14 -4.45
N ARG A 771 -1.48 35.33 -5.03
CA ARG A 771 -2.56 36.31 -5.22
C ARG A 771 -3.30 36.12 -6.54
N ALA A 772 -2.60 35.59 -7.54
CA ALA A 772 -3.13 35.47 -8.91
C ALA A 772 -3.84 34.14 -9.15
N LEU A 773 -3.46 33.11 -8.40
CA LEU A 773 -4.18 31.85 -8.22
C LEU A 773 -5.16 31.98 -7.05
#